data_AF-A0A368S634-F1
#
_entry.id   AF-A0A368S634-F1
#
_cell.length_a   1.000
_cell.length_b   1.000
_cell.length_c   1.000
_cell.angle_alpha   90.00
_cell.angle_beta   90.00
_cell.angle_gamma   90.00
#
_symmetry.space_group_name_H-M   'P 1'
#
loop_
_entity.id
_entity.type
_entity.pdbx_description
1 polymer ?
#
loop_
_entity_poly.entity_id
_entity_poly.type
_entity_poly.pdbx_seq_one_letter_code
_entity_poly.pdbx_strand_id
1 'polypeptide(L)'
;MSFRDDEPPPANSSAGREPIHRGSDRVRLKAYSNDKAPLEENEQQVLLELVDTSSASERSGLDLVAVLDVSGSMGEYGKLDKLKTAMKFVISKLGPMDRLSIVSFSSVAKKLCRLHLMTVDAKEELKGIVEKLSAGGTTNMRHGLEIGLDVLDQRLYRSGRVSSVVLMSDGEEDSPGASLAVDASGTAVYTFGFGENHDAEVLGAIASKSRGGTFHYIRDEESLTIRFAEILAGLLSVVVRDLELVVSELPGHSKIIIQEKDEGDTAEHGRYRQRRQNGKVYITFGDLFGGEARKVIIRILLPAVHRGYRATVLTAQCLYRIQGKDFYSPGDPLRCFIHRTRSASPDAKNPKVEEEEDRLFYVDNIEEASKTNDYDSAHGKLEETHKVLDAKRPNRMIIIVKNELQQLLQLKTWKDLLASLLAYKVSHDRQRGGPFATSRMRRYTEQADKFEKDPNEEPPSVDDEVKEEAEIAMKRPATGQHRDPRILWRRLEHSTSGWLAWAMVILCTVLAIGVIVAGVAVFAVYIFFKPKMPCLVVSDAHLVLLQYDQGGTVQNLQMSITVRAENNNSKADAAFSSIDLALGFHGADIVLLRAEPFVVARNSSLPLQYNVLAVGPTLDLDGMRAMDESLKAGMVPFDLFGKARTRWKVGVFVKLRYWTRISCRLRFFFPGNGTVVPTDRDRCRSR
;
A
#
# COMPACT_ATOMS: atom_id res chain seq x y z
N MET A 1 -6.07 38.38 -5.49
CA MET A 1 -5.73 38.16 -4.06
C MET A 1 -4.33 37.55 -4.01
N SER A 2 -3.55 37.76 -2.95
CA SER A 2 -2.28 37.03 -2.77
C SER A 2 -2.56 35.70 -2.07
N PHE A 3 -1.98 34.60 -2.56
CA PHE A 3 -2.12 33.27 -1.97
C PHE A 3 -0.83 32.78 -1.28
N ARG A 4 0.09 33.70 -0.97
CA ARG A 4 1.37 33.44 -0.27
C ARG A 4 1.20 33.52 1.25
N ASP A 5 0.20 32.83 1.79
CA ASP A 5 -0.18 32.85 3.20
C ASP A 5 -0.13 31.47 3.87
N ASP A 6 0.60 30.52 3.25
CA ASP A 6 0.74 29.15 3.73
C ASP A 6 1.71 29.04 4.91
N GLU A 7 1.42 28.09 5.80
CA GLU A 7 2.22 27.87 7.00
C GLU A 7 3.48 27.06 6.70
N PRO A 8 4.61 27.37 7.37
CA PRO A 8 5.80 26.53 7.30
C PRO A 8 5.47 25.15 7.86
N PRO A 9 5.78 24.07 7.14
CA PRO A 9 5.59 22.72 7.68
C PRO A 9 6.42 22.55 8.96
N PRO A 10 6.00 21.67 9.88
CA PRO A 10 6.76 21.39 11.11
C PRO A 10 8.22 21.09 10.78
N ALA A 11 9.16 21.66 11.54
CA ALA A 11 10.56 21.35 11.39
C ALA A 11 10.75 19.83 11.57
N ASN A 12 11.22 19.17 10.51
CA ASN A 12 11.41 17.72 10.47
C ASN A 12 12.10 17.22 11.76
N SER A 13 11.39 16.47 12.60
CA SER A 13 12.02 15.57 13.59
C SER A 13 12.80 14.43 12.91
N SER A 14 12.72 14.35 11.58
CA SER A 14 13.51 13.51 10.69
C SER A 14 14.76 14.19 10.10
N ALA A 15 15.03 15.48 10.40
CA ALA A 15 16.20 16.20 9.87
C ALA A 15 17.56 15.67 10.42
N GLY A 16 17.54 14.69 11.32
CA GLY A 16 18.73 13.98 11.81
C GLY A 16 18.70 12.47 11.63
N ARG A 17 17.70 11.88 10.96
CA ARG A 17 17.72 10.46 10.60
C ARG A 17 18.01 10.34 9.12
N GLU A 18 19.26 10.02 8.78
CA GLU A 18 19.51 9.38 7.49
C GLU A 18 18.51 8.23 7.31
N PRO A 19 17.91 8.07 6.12
CA PRO A 19 17.08 6.90 5.87
C PRO A 19 17.93 5.66 6.13
N ILE A 20 17.54 4.88 7.14
CA ILE A 20 18.21 3.63 7.57
C ILE A 20 18.15 2.53 6.48
N HIS A 21 17.63 2.83 5.29
CA HIS A 21 17.65 1.91 4.15
C HIS A 21 18.43 2.48 2.97
N ARG A 22 19.76 2.34 3.01
CA ARG A 22 20.54 2.17 1.78
C ARG A 22 20.13 0.82 1.17
N GLY A 23 19.22 0.83 0.18
CA GLY A 23 19.07 -0.29 -0.77
C GLY A 23 17.76 -1.09 -0.82
N SER A 24 16.60 -0.52 -0.50
CA SER A 24 15.32 -1.20 -0.83
C SER A 24 14.65 -0.56 -2.04
N ASP A 25 14.63 -1.27 -3.18
CA ASP A 25 13.84 -0.94 -4.37
C ASP A 25 12.38 -0.63 -3.97
N ARG A 26 11.96 0.63 -4.09
CA ARG A 26 10.60 1.07 -3.70
C ARG A 26 9.55 0.79 -4.76
N VAL A 27 9.98 0.68 -6.02
CA VAL A 27 9.15 0.23 -7.13
C VAL A 27 9.64 -1.12 -7.60
N ARG A 28 8.82 -2.15 -7.48
CA ARG A 28 9.14 -3.47 -8.03
C ARG A 28 8.70 -3.53 -9.49
N LEU A 29 9.65 -3.72 -10.39
CA LEU A 29 9.40 -3.93 -11.81
C LEU A 29 9.40 -5.42 -12.15
N LYS A 30 8.37 -5.89 -12.87
CA LYS A 30 8.27 -7.25 -13.40
C LYS A 30 7.98 -7.22 -14.90
N ALA A 31 8.47 -8.22 -15.61
CA ALA A 31 8.19 -8.41 -17.03
C ALA A 31 7.54 -9.77 -17.27
N TYR A 32 6.49 -9.80 -18.10
CA TYR A 32 5.82 -11.02 -18.55
C TYR A 32 5.81 -11.03 -20.08
N SER A 33 6.35 -12.09 -20.68
CA SER A 33 6.41 -12.29 -22.12
C SER A 33 6.22 -13.77 -22.44
N ASN A 34 6.10 -14.12 -23.70
CA ASN A 34 6.22 -15.51 -24.11
C ASN A 34 7.64 -16.03 -23.82
N ASP A 35 7.74 -17.28 -23.37
CA ASP A 35 9.05 -17.91 -23.12
C ASP A 35 9.79 -18.24 -24.42
N LYS A 36 9.04 -18.42 -25.51
CA LYS A 36 9.55 -18.84 -26.82
C LYS A 36 8.95 -17.99 -27.92
N ALA A 37 9.72 -17.73 -28.98
CA ALA A 37 9.25 -17.12 -30.22
C ALA A 37 9.86 -17.84 -31.43
N PRO A 38 9.21 -17.81 -32.61
CA PRO A 38 9.69 -18.48 -33.83
C PRO A 38 11.05 -17.96 -34.29
N LEU A 39 11.68 -18.58 -35.30
CA LEU A 39 12.94 -18.06 -35.86
C LEU A 39 12.69 -16.99 -36.93
N GLU A 40 11.53 -17.03 -37.58
CA GLU A 40 11.06 -16.02 -38.52
C GLU A 40 10.83 -14.67 -37.82
N GLU A 41 10.76 -13.61 -38.62
CA GLU A 41 10.32 -12.31 -38.12
C GLU A 41 8.93 -12.42 -37.52
N ASN A 42 8.74 -11.90 -36.32
CA ASN A 42 7.50 -12.06 -35.58
C ASN A 42 7.32 -10.98 -34.52
N GLU A 43 6.11 -10.44 -34.42
CA GLU A 43 5.72 -9.52 -33.37
C GLU A 43 5.47 -10.25 -32.05
N GLN A 44 5.97 -9.66 -30.97
CA GLN A 44 5.77 -10.16 -29.62
C GLN A 44 5.37 -9.00 -28.69
N GLN A 45 4.78 -9.36 -27.56
CA GLN A 45 4.36 -8.42 -26.54
C GLN A 45 5.03 -8.73 -25.20
N VAL A 46 5.44 -7.67 -24.50
CA VAL A 46 5.99 -7.74 -23.15
C VAL A 46 5.15 -6.86 -22.24
N LEU A 47 4.48 -7.46 -21.26
CA LEU A 47 3.80 -6.73 -20.20
C LEU A 47 4.81 -6.35 -19.11
N LEU A 48 4.92 -5.06 -18.83
CA LEU A 48 5.69 -4.52 -17.71
C LEU A 48 4.74 -4.11 -16.58
N GLU A 49 4.97 -4.62 -15.37
CA GLU A 49 4.19 -4.34 -14.17
C GLU A 49 5.09 -3.65 -13.14
N LEU A 50 4.69 -2.44 -12.74
CA LEU A 50 5.34 -1.59 -11.75
C LEU A 50 4.49 -1.59 -10.48
N VAL A 51 5.05 -1.98 -9.34
CA VAL A 51 4.30 -2.05 -8.07
C VAL A 51 5.00 -1.25 -7.00
N ASP A 52 4.28 -0.35 -6.33
CA ASP A 52 4.82 0.32 -5.14
C ASP A 52 4.97 -0.69 -4.00
N THR A 53 6.13 -0.66 -3.36
CA THR A 53 6.48 -1.50 -2.20
C THR A 53 6.87 -0.65 -1.00
N SER A 54 6.59 0.66 -1.07
CA SER A 54 6.91 1.63 -0.04
C SER A 54 6.00 1.45 1.16
N SER A 55 6.49 1.87 2.33
CA SER A 55 5.65 1.96 3.52
C SER A 55 4.97 3.32 3.57
N ALA A 56 3.69 3.32 3.95
CA ALA A 56 2.94 4.55 4.24
C ALA A 56 3.59 5.42 5.33
N SER A 57 4.48 4.85 6.16
CA SER A 57 5.23 5.59 7.19
C SER A 57 6.23 6.61 6.64
N GLU A 58 6.58 6.51 5.35
CA GLU A 58 7.52 7.40 4.66
C GLU A 58 6.80 8.40 3.74
N ARG A 59 5.47 8.54 3.87
CA ARG A 59 4.66 9.40 3.01
C ARG A 59 5.14 10.85 3.02
N SER A 60 4.94 11.51 1.89
CA SER A 60 5.08 12.97 1.81
C SER A 60 3.86 13.65 2.47
N GLY A 61 4.05 14.87 2.99
CA GLY A 61 2.94 15.69 3.44
C GLY A 61 2.05 16.09 2.26
N LEU A 62 0.73 16.14 2.48
CA LEU A 62 -0.26 16.48 1.45
C LEU A 62 -0.63 17.97 1.52
N ASP A 63 -0.67 18.65 0.38
CA ASP A 63 -1.32 19.93 0.17
C ASP A 63 -2.60 19.69 -0.64
N LEU A 64 -3.74 19.74 0.03
CA LEU A 64 -5.04 19.51 -0.58
C LEU A 64 -5.79 20.83 -0.72
N VAL A 65 -6.34 21.09 -1.91
CA VAL A 65 -7.29 22.17 -2.11
C VAL A 65 -8.64 21.58 -2.49
N ALA A 66 -9.64 21.78 -1.63
CA ALA A 66 -11.01 21.39 -1.89
C ALA A 66 -11.76 22.54 -2.56
N VAL A 67 -12.12 22.37 -3.83
CA VAL A 67 -12.90 23.30 -4.64
C VAL A 67 -14.34 22.78 -4.69
N LEU A 68 -15.22 23.44 -3.94
CA LEU A 68 -16.55 22.94 -3.59
C LEU A 68 -17.63 23.80 -4.25
N ASP A 69 -18.48 23.16 -5.03
CA ASP A 69 -19.69 23.80 -5.54
C ASP A 69 -20.67 24.08 -4.39
N VAL A 70 -21.16 25.31 -4.34
CA VAL A 70 -22.22 25.77 -3.44
C VAL A 70 -23.31 26.52 -4.23
N SER A 71 -23.49 26.19 -5.50
CA SER A 71 -24.57 26.66 -6.36
C SER A 71 -25.96 26.29 -5.81
N GLY A 72 -27.02 26.86 -6.39
CA GLY A 72 -28.39 26.61 -5.92
C GLY A 72 -28.79 25.13 -5.92
N SER A 73 -28.33 24.34 -6.90
CA SER A 73 -28.65 22.91 -7.04
C SER A 73 -28.11 22.06 -5.89
N MET A 74 -26.99 22.47 -5.28
CA MET A 74 -26.45 21.81 -4.09
C MET A 74 -27.38 21.87 -2.88
N GLY A 75 -28.33 22.82 -2.86
CA GLY A 75 -29.35 22.93 -1.80
C GLY A 75 -30.46 21.89 -1.91
N GLU A 76 -30.56 21.19 -3.04
CA GLU A 76 -31.59 20.19 -3.29
C GLU A 76 -31.20 18.84 -2.68
N TYR A 77 -32.19 18.02 -2.31
CA TYR A 77 -32.04 16.61 -1.93
C TYR A 77 -30.92 16.28 -0.91
N GLY A 78 -30.52 17.24 -0.06
CA GLY A 78 -29.47 17.06 0.94
C GLY A 78 -28.05 16.92 0.37
N LYS A 79 -27.81 17.34 -0.88
CA LYS A 79 -26.50 17.21 -1.54
C LYS A 79 -25.39 17.94 -0.79
N LEU A 80 -25.64 19.18 -0.40
CA LEU A 80 -24.70 19.97 0.40
C LEU A 80 -24.41 19.32 1.76
N ASP A 81 -25.38 18.66 2.39
CA ASP A 81 -25.17 17.96 3.67
C ASP A 81 -24.27 16.73 3.50
N LYS A 82 -24.42 15.99 2.40
CA LYS A 82 -23.50 14.91 2.02
C LYS A 82 -22.08 15.46 1.78
N LEU A 83 -21.94 16.59 1.07
CA LEU A 83 -20.66 17.28 0.87
C LEU A 83 -20.03 17.69 2.20
N LYS A 84 -20.81 18.29 3.11
CA LYS A 84 -20.34 18.68 4.44
C LYS A 84 -19.85 17.46 5.23
N THR A 85 -20.59 16.35 5.19
CA THR A 85 -20.21 15.10 5.86
C THR A 85 -18.91 14.53 5.29
N ALA A 86 -18.79 14.48 3.96
CA ALA A 86 -17.57 14.04 3.30
C ALA A 86 -16.36 14.91 3.65
N MET A 87 -16.53 16.24 3.69
CA MET A 87 -15.46 17.15 4.05
C MET A 87 -15.05 17.03 5.52
N LYS A 88 -15.99 16.80 6.44
CA LYS A 88 -15.67 16.50 7.85
C LYS A 88 -14.82 15.23 7.96
N PHE A 89 -15.15 14.18 7.21
CA PHE A 89 -14.34 12.96 7.14
C PHE A 89 -12.91 13.27 6.66
N VAL A 90 -12.75 14.02 5.58
CA VAL A 90 -11.43 14.44 5.07
C VAL A 90 -10.64 15.16 6.16
N ILE A 91 -11.23 16.18 6.78
CA ILE A 91 -10.57 16.98 7.84
C ILE A 91 -10.12 16.09 9.01
N SER A 92 -10.94 15.13 9.44
CA SER A 92 -10.59 14.20 10.51
C SER A 92 -9.39 13.30 10.13
N LYS A 93 -9.34 12.81 8.89
CA LYS A 93 -8.30 11.90 8.41
C LYS A 93 -6.93 12.54 8.19
N LEU A 94 -6.87 13.82 7.81
CA LEU A 94 -5.61 14.51 7.56
C LEU A 94 -4.75 14.59 8.84
N GLY A 95 -3.42 14.46 8.70
CA GLY A 95 -2.47 14.51 9.81
C GLY A 95 -1.82 15.90 9.97
N PRO A 96 -1.12 16.17 11.08
CA PRO A 96 -0.45 17.44 11.34
C PRO A 96 0.61 17.86 10.31
N MET A 97 1.09 16.94 9.46
CA MET A 97 2.00 17.25 8.34
C MET A 97 1.26 17.66 7.06
N ASP A 98 -0.05 17.54 7.02
CA ASP A 98 -0.91 17.84 5.88
C ASP A 98 -1.50 19.24 5.98
N ARG A 99 -1.80 19.83 4.82
CA ARG A 99 -2.43 21.13 4.71
C ARG A 99 -3.69 21.07 3.86
N LEU A 100 -4.71 21.82 4.26
CA LEU A 100 -5.98 21.93 3.54
C LEU A 100 -6.33 23.40 3.33
N SER A 101 -6.76 23.71 2.11
CA SER A 101 -7.43 24.97 1.75
C SER A 101 -8.81 24.64 1.21
N ILE A 102 -9.81 25.46 1.54
CA ILE A 102 -11.18 25.32 1.04
C ILE A 102 -11.48 26.52 0.15
N VAL A 103 -11.93 26.24 -1.07
CA VAL A 103 -12.45 27.19 -2.03
C VAL A 103 -13.89 26.82 -2.29
N SER A 104 -14.81 27.75 -2.10
CA SER A 104 -16.21 27.56 -2.50
C SER A 104 -16.48 28.35 -3.77
N PHE A 105 -17.28 27.82 -4.68
CA PHE A 105 -17.73 28.57 -5.85
C PHE A 105 -19.24 28.46 -6.04
N SER A 106 -19.83 29.57 -6.46
CA SER A 106 -21.14 29.62 -7.10
C SER A 106 -21.07 30.64 -8.23
N SER A 107 -21.83 31.74 -8.22
CA SER A 107 -21.63 32.85 -9.18
C SER A 107 -20.25 33.51 -9.05
N VAL A 108 -19.66 33.40 -7.87
CA VAL A 108 -18.29 33.85 -7.58
C VAL A 108 -17.53 32.76 -6.84
N ALA A 109 -16.23 32.68 -7.06
CA ALA A 109 -15.35 31.80 -6.29
C ALA A 109 -14.66 32.57 -5.16
N LYS A 110 -14.53 31.92 -3.99
CA LYS A 110 -13.92 32.50 -2.79
C LYS A 110 -13.04 31.47 -2.10
N LYS A 111 -11.80 31.85 -1.79
CA LYS A 111 -10.97 31.13 -0.83
C LYS A 111 -11.49 31.37 0.58
N LEU A 112 -11.98 30.33 1.24
CA LEU A 112 -12.56 30.42 2.58
C LEU A 112 -11.52 30.37 3.70
N CYS A 113 -10.41 29.68 3.45
CA CYS A 113 -9.27 29.62 4.35
C CYS A 113 -7.97 29.59 3.55
N ARG A 114 -6.87 30.03 4.18
CA ARG A 114 -5.52 29.81 3.67
C ARG A 114 -5.15 28.33 3.71
N LEU A 115 -4.03 27.96 3.09
CA LEU A 115 -3.51 26.60 3.12
C LEU A 115 -2.96 26.28 4.53
N HIS A 116 -3.84 25.75 5.39
CA HIS A 116 -3.62 25.64 6.83
C HIS A 116 -3.06 24.26 7.20
N LEU A 117 -2.13 24.16 8.17
CA LEU A 117 -1.71 22.87 8.74
C LEU A 117 -2.81 22.25 9.58
N MET A 118 -2.95 20.93 9.51
CA MET A 118 -4.06 20.22 10.17
C MET A 118 -3.76 19.92 11.64
N THR A 119 -3.56 20.99 12.42
CA THR A 119 -3.54 20.94 13.89
C THR A 119 -4.94 20.65 14.45
N VAL A 120 -5.03 20.31 15.74
CA VAL A 120 -6.33 20.05 16.39
C VAL A 120 -7.26 21.27 16.27
N ASP A 121 -6.75 22.47 16.56
CA ASP A 121 -7.54 23.70 16.48
C ASP A 121 -7.94 24.04 15.03
N ALA A 122 -7.02 23.86 14.08
CA ALA A 122 -7.27 24.07 12.66
C ALA A 122 -8.38 23.15 12.13
N LYS A 123 -8.39 21.88 12.57
CA LYS A 123 -9.45 20.93 12.19
C LYS A 123 -10.82 21.40 12.65
N GLU A 124 -10.94 21.87 13.90
CA GLU A 124 -12.19 22.41 14.42
C GLU A 124 -12.63 23.70 13.70
N GLU A 125 -11.69 24.59 13.40
CA GLU A 125 -11.96 25.78 12.59
C GLU A 125 -12.50 25.41 11.20
N LEU A 126 -11.83 24.50 10.49
CA LEU A 126 -12.25 24.08 9.15
C LEU A 126 -13.58 23.33 9.16
N LYS A 127 -13.86 22.49 10.17
CA LYS A 127 -15.18 21.87 10.36
C LYS A 127 -16.26 22.95 10.53
N GLY A 128 -15.96 24.02 11.28
CA GLY A 128 -16.84 25.18 11.44
C GLY A 128 -17.05 25.98 10.16
N ILE A 129 -16.04 26.09 9.29
CA ILE A 129 -16.18 26.70 7.95
C ILE A 129 -17.09 25.85 7.07
N VAL A 130 -16.88 24.53 7.04
CA VAL A 130 -17.70 23.58 6.27
C VAL A 130 -19.16 23.63 6.72
N GLU A 131 -19.41 23.71 8.02
CA GLU A 131 -20.78 23.77 8.56
C GLU A 131 -21.55 25.00 8.06
N LYS A 132 -20.85 26.13 7.88
CA LYS A 132 -21.42 27.41 7.44
C LYS A 132 -21.65 27.50 5.92
N LEU A 133 -21.25 26.49 5.15
CA LEU A 133 -21.52 26.48 3.71
C LEU A 133 -23.04 26.51 3.46
N SER A 134 -23.45 27.32 2.50
CA SER A 134 -24.84 27.51 2.11
C SER A 134 -24.96 27.53 0.59
N ALA A 135 -25.94 26.81 0.06
CA ALA A 135 -26.23 26.76 -1.36
C ALA A 135 -26.86 28.07 -1.86
N GLY A 136 -26.44 28.53 -3.04
CA GLY A 136 -27.04 29.67 -3.73
C GLY A 136 -26.17 30.23 -4.86
N GLY A 137 -26.82 30.83 -5.85
CA GLY A 137 -26.16 31.39 -7.04
C GLY A 137 -26.02 30.37 -8.18
N THR A 138 -25.20 30.74 -9.15
CA THR A 138 -24.91 29.99 -10.39
C THR A 138 -23.65 29.13 -10.24
N THR A 139 -23.07 28.58 -11.33
CA THR A 139 -22.00 27.57 -11.29
C THR A 139 -20.76 28.04 -12.06
N ASN A 140 -19.99 28.96 -11.48
CA ASN A 140 -18.74 29.46 -12.06
C ASN A 140 -17.55 28.55 -11.75
N MET A 141 -17.58 27.33 -12.30
CA MET A 141 -16.58 26.29 -12.10
C MET A 141 -15.17 26.74 -12.49
N ARG A 142 -15.05 27.47 -13.60
CA ARG A 142 -13.77 27.99 -14.11
C ARG A 142 -13.05 28.80 -13.05
N HIS A 143 -13.72 29.79 -12.47
CA HIS A 143 -13.11 30.66 -11.46
C HIS A 143 -12.77 29.90 -10.18
N GLY A 144 -13.59 28.90 -9.81
CA GLY A 144 -13.29 27.98 -8.71
C GLY A 144 -11.98 27.21 -8.93
N LEU A 145 -11.83 26.63 -10.12
CA LEU A 145 -10.64 25.88 -10.52
C LEU A 145 -9.39 26.79 -10.60
N GLU A 146 -9.51 27.99 -11.17
CA GLU A 146 -8.43 28.98 -11.24
C GLU A 146 -7.92 29.33 -9.83
N ILE A 147 -8.81 29.67 -8.88
CA ILE A 147 -8.41 29.94 -7.49
C ILE A 147 -7.78 28.70 -6.84
N GLY A 148 -8.33 27.52 -7.08
CA GLY A 148 -7.82 26.27 -6.51
C GLY A 148 -6.38 25.97 -6.95
N LEU A 149 -6.09 26.17 -8.23
CA LEU A 149 -4.75 26.02 -8.80
C LEU A 149 -3.81 27.13 -8.30
N ASP A 150 -4.27 28.38 -8.28
CA ASP A 150 -3.50 29.54 -7.79
C ASP A 150 -3.03 29.36 -6.33
N VAL A 151 -3.87 28.77 -5.47
CA VAL A 151 -3.50 28.46 -4.08
C VAL A 151 -2.30 27.52 -4.04
N LEU A 152 -2.25 26.50 -4.89
CA LEU A 152 -1.11 25.60 -4.96
C LEU A 152 0.08 26.27 -5.64
N ASP A 153 -0.12 26.95 -6.76
CA ASP A 153 0.97 27.53 -7.55
C ASP A 153 1.68 28.65 -6.82
N GLN A 154 1.00 29.41 -5.96
CA GLN A 154 1.60 30.54 -5.25
C GLN A 154 2.12 30.17 -3.85
N ARG A 155 1.96 28.92 -3.38
CA ARG A 155 2.45 28.48 -2.07
C ARG A 155 3.96 28.61 -1.92
N LEU A 156 4.41 29.00 -0.73
CA LEU A 156 5.82 29.22 -0.39
C LEU A 156 6.56 27.90 -0.19
N TYR A 157 5.93 26.92 0.47
CA TYR A 157 6.58 25.65 0.84
C TYR A 157 6.13 24.50 -0.07
N ARG A 158 6.91 24.18 -1.11
CA ARG A 158 6.58 23.13 -2.12
C ARG A 158 7.35 21.81 -1.97
N SER A 159 8.55 21.84 -1.40
CA SER A 159 9.48 20.72 -1.44
C SER A 159 9.02 19.53 -0.59
N GLY A 160 9.15 18.31 -1.11
CA GLY A 160 8.83 17.07 -0.39
C GLY A 160 7.34 16.86 -0.08
N ARG A 161 6.44 17.53 -0.81
CA ARG A 161 4.99 17.46 -0.61
C ARG A 161 4.27 16.97 -1.86
N VAL A 162 3.12 16.35 -1.66
CA VAL A 162 2.14 16.01 -2.70
C VAL A 162 1.16 17.17 -2.77
N SER A 163 0.76 17.59 -3.96
CA SER A 163 -0.24 18.64 -4.14
C SER A 163 -1.36 18.17 -5.03
N SER A 164 -2.61 18.37 -4.62
CA SER A 164 -3.78 17.94 -5.37
C SER A 164 -4.96 18.86 -5.15
N VAL A 165 -5.75 19.03 -6.21
CA VAL A 165 -7.06 19.69 -6.17
C VAL A 165 -8.13 18.61 -6.18
N VAL A 166 -9.13 18.75 -5.33
CA VAL A 166 -10.39 18.01 -5.43
C VAL A 166 -11.46 19.00 -5.85
N LEU A 167 -12.06 18.79 -7.02
CA LEU A 167 -13.12 19.63 -7.57
C LEU A 167 -14.44 18.85 -7.52
N MET A 168 -15.46 19.46 -6.93
CA MET A 168 -16.80 18.89 -6.82
C MET A 168 -17.82 19.80 -7.47
N SER A 169 -18.73 19.22 -8.25
CA SER A 169 -19.85 19.93 -8.89
C SER A 169 -21.05 19.00 -9.06
N ASP A 170 -22.27 19.53 -8.88
CA ASP A 170 -23.52 18.82 -9.17
C ASP A 170 -24.31 19.40 -10.35
N GLY A 171 -23.82 20.52 -10.91
CA GLY A 171 -24.45 21.24 -12.01
C GLY A 171 -23.53 21.46 -13.21
N GLU A 172 -24.15 21.94 -14.29
CA GLU A 172 -23.51 22.42 -15.51
C GLU A 172 -22.85 23.78 -15.25
N GLU A 173 -21.68 24.05 -15.87
CA GLU A 173 -21.02 25.34 -15.70
C GLU A 173 -21.75 26.45 -16.47
N ASP A 174 -21.70 27.69 -15.93
CA ASP A 174 -22.40 28.85 -16.52
C ASP A 174 -22.01 29.15 -17.97
N SER A 175 -20.81 28.74 -18.37
CA SER A 175 -20.25 28.93 -19.71
C SER A 175 -19.65 27.60 -20.18
N PRO A 176 -20.38 26.84 -21.02
CA PRO A 176 -19.96 25.49 -21.41
C PRO A 176 -18.55 25.45 -21.99
N GLY A 177 -17.72 24.56 -21.46
CA GLY A 177 -16.31 24.37 -21.80
C GLY A 177 -15.35 25.44 -21.25
N ALA A 178 -15.80 26.45 -20.50
CA ALA A 178 -14.93 27.55 -20.05
C ALA A 178 -13.82 27.07 -19.12
N SER A 179 -14.09 26.06 -18.29
CA SER A 179 -13.09 25.46 -17.40
C SER A 179 -12.00 24.68 -18.14
N LEU A 180 -12.25 24.28 -19.39
CA LEU A 180 -11.29 23.52 -20.21
C LEU A 180 -10.13 24.36 -20.75
N ALA A 181 -10.24 25.69 -20.65
CA ALA A 181 -9.19 26.64 -20.99
C ALA A 181 -8.16 26.82 -19.86
N VAL A 182 -8.45 26.31 -18.65
CA VAL A 182 -7.55 26.40 -17.50
C VAL A 182 -6.47 25.32 -17.60
N ASP A 183 -5.20 25.71 -17.49
CA ASP A 183 -4.08 24.77 -17.51
C ASP A 183 -3.96 24.03 -16.16
N ALA A 184 -4.47 22.81 -16.12
CA ALA A 184 -4.36 21.91 -14.96
C ALA A 184 -3.18 20.92 -15.07
N SER A 185 -2.34 21.00 -16.11
CA SER A 185 -1.35 19.96 -16.44
C SER A 185 -0.26 19.78 -15.39
N GLY A 186 0.00 20.79 -14.55
CA GLY A 186 0.99 20.76 -13.48
C GLY A 186 0.53 20.09 -12.18
N THR A 187 -0.78 19.91 -11.99
CA THR A 187 -1.37 19.52 -10.70
C THR A 187 -2.36 18.35 -10.89
N ALA A 188 -2.42 17.43 -9.94
CA ALA A 188 -3.43 16.37 -9.96
C ALA A 188 -4.80 16.97 -9.60
N VAL A 189 -5.78 16.86 -10.49
CA VAL A 189 -7.16 17.32 -10.24
C VAL A 189 -8.09 16.11 -10.23
N TYR A 190 -8.67 15.82 -9.07
CA TYR A 190 -9.67 14.78 -8.88
C TYR A 190 -11.05 15.42 -8.96
N THR A 191 -11.83 15.05 -9.98
CA THR A 191 -13.15 15.64 -10.22
C THR A 191 -14.25 14.70 -9.75
N PHE A 192 -15.26 15.25 -9.09
CA PHE A 192 -16.41 14.55 -8.55
C PHE A 192 -17.68 15.16 -9.14
N GLY A 193 -18.33 14.40 -10.03
CA GLY A 193 -19.64 14.74 -10.58
C GLY A 193 -20.73 14.12 -9.72
N PHE A 194 -21.56 14.96 -9.11
CA PHE A 194 -22.58 14.50 -8.16
C PHE A 194 -23.99 14.58 -8.78
N GLY A 195 -24.71 13.46 -8.79
CA GLY A 195 -26.06 13.33 -9.38
C GLY A 195 -26.05 13.47 -10.91
N GLU A 196 -27.20 13.30 -11.57
CA GLU A 196 -27.25 13.24 -13.05
C GLU A 196 -26.98 14.58 -13.76
N ASN A 197 -27.07 15.71 -13.07
CA ASN A 197 -27.10 17.05 -13.68
C ASN A 197 -25.73 17.75 -13.81
N HIS A 198 -24.64 17.05 -13.50
CA HIS A 198 -23.30 17.61 -13.65
C HIS A 198 -22.80 17.53 -15.10
N ASP A 199 -21.83 18.38 -15.45
CA ASP A 199 -21.14 18.31 -16.74
C ASP A 199 -20.03 17.23 -16.71
N ALA A 200 -20.41 16.00 -17.03
CA ALA A 200 -19.51 14.84 -17.02
C ALA A 200 -18.34 14.98 -18.00
N GLU A 201 -18.57 15.60 -19.16
CA GLU A 201 -17.55 15.78 -20.18
C GLU A 201 -16.50 16.80 -19.72
N VAL A 202 -16.95 17.92 -19.15
CA VAL A 202 -16.04 18.95 -18.61
C VAL A 202 -15.24 18.40 -17.43
N LEU A 203 -15.89 17.78 -16.44
CA LEU A 203 -15.20 17.20 -15.28
C LEU A 203 -14.25 16.07 -15.67
N GLY A 204 -14.67 15.21 -16.61
CA GLY A 204 -13.85 14.13 -17.17
C GLY A 204 -12.61 14.67 -17.91
N ALA A 205 -12.78 15.72 -18.70
CA ALA A 205 -11.70 16.35 -19.45
C ALA A 205 -10.72 17.11 -18.53
N ILE A 206 -11.20 17.81 -17.49
CA ILE A 206 -10.33 18.44 -16.48
C ILE A 206 -9.44 17.39 -15.81
N ALA A 207 -10.04 16.29 -15.32
CA ALA A 207 -9.27 15.22 -14.67
C ALA A 207 -8.26 14.57 -15.63
N SER A 208 -8.67 14.31 -16.87
CA SER A 208 -7.82 13.68 -17.89
C SER A 208 -6.63 14.54 -18.28
N LYS A 209 -6.82 15.86 -18.47
CA LYS A 209 -5.76 16.84 -18.76
C LYS A 209 -4.83 17.10 -17.57
N SER A 210 -5.30 16.85 -16.35
CA SER A 210 -4.53 17.05 -15.13
C SER A 210 -3.47 15.97 -14.90
N ARG A 211 -2.50 16.24 -14.01
CA ARG A 211 -1.42 15.31 -13.70
C ARG A 211 -1.91 14.14 -12.84
N GLY A 212 -2.31 13.04 -13.47
CA GLY A 212 -2.69 11.80 -12.77
C GLY A 212 -4.00 11.88 -12.00
N GLY A 213 -4.83 12.89 -12.30
CA GLY A 213 -6.19 13.02 -11.78
C GLY A 213 -7.13 11.95 -12.33
N THR A 214 -8.24 11.75 -11.62
CA THR A 214 -9.31 10.83 -11.98
C THR A 214 -10.68 11.49 -11.84
N PHE A 215 -11.63 11.08 -12.68
CA PHE A 215 -13.03 11.51 -12.60
C PHE A 215 -13.86 10.44 -11.88
N HIS A 216 -14.69 10.91 -10.95
CA HIS A 216 -15.57 10.09 -10.13
C HIS A 216 -17.01 10.53 -10.32
N TYR A 217 -17.83 9.65 -10.84
CA TYR A 217 -19.27 9.83 -10.85
C TYR A 217 -19.89 9.27 -9.57
N ILE A 218 -20.76 10.06 -8.91
CA ILE A 218 -21.49 9.69 -7.71
C ILE A 218 -22.97 9.90 -7.98
N ARG A 219 -23.72 8.81 -8.07
CA ARG A 219 -25.18 8.85 -8.18
C ARG A 219 -25.82 9.33 -6.88
N ASP A 220 -27.06 9.80 -6.95
CA ASP A 220 -27.75 10.38 -5.80
C ASP A 220 -27.90 9.39 -4.63
N GLU A 221 -28.03 8.10 -4.91
CA GLU A 221 -28.09 7.02 -3.92
C GLU A 221 -26.72 6.58 -3.39
N GLU A 222 -25.63 6.99 -4.03
CA GLU A 222 -24.27 6.61 -3.63
C GLU A 222 -23.69 7.54 -2.55
N SER A 223 -22.77 6.99 -1.77
CA SER A 223 -22.06 7.72 -0.72
C SER A 223 -20.91 8.54 -1.31
N LEU A 224 -20.99 9.85 -1.10
CA LEU A 224 -19.92 10.77 -1.45
C LEU A 224 -18.69 10.57 -0.56
N THR A 225 -18.88 10.32 0.73
CA THR A 225 -17.79 10.13 1.70
C THR A 225 -16.95 8.92 1.33
N ILE A 226 -17.59 7.81 0.91
CA ILE A 226 -16.87 6.59 0.49
C ILE A 226 -15.96 6.87 -0.71
N ARG A 227 -16.42 7.62 -1.71
CA ARG A 227 -15.61 7.96 -2.90
C ARG A 227 -14.45 8.90 -2.55
N PHE A 228 -14.69 9.87 -1.67
CA PHE A 228 -13.62 10.74 -1.14
C PHE A 228 -12.57 9.95 -0.39
N ALA A 229 -13.00 9.00 0.43
CA ALA A 229 -12.12 8.18 1.24
C ALA A 229 -11.16 7.33 0.39
N GLU A 230 -11.65 6.79 -0.73
CA GLU A 230 -10.81 6.05 -1.68
C GLU A 230 -9.67 6.91 -2.22
N ILE A 231 -9.95 8.14 -2.67
CA ILE A 231 -8.91 9.03 -3.21
C ILE A 231 -7.98 9.56 -2.11
N LEU A 232 -8.54 9.91 -0.96
CA LEU A 232 -7.76 10.38 0.18
C LEU A 232 -6.76 9.32 0.65
N ALA A 233 -7.15 8.05 0.66
CA ALA A 233 -6.26 6.94 0.99
C ALA A 233 -5.04 6.86 0.05
N GLY A 234 -5.29 7.10 -1.24
CA GLY A 234 -4.26 7.16 -2.27
C GLY A 234 -3.29 8.31 -2.02
N LEU A 235 -3.83 9.53 -1.91
CA LEU A 235 -3.06 10.76 -1.69
C LEU A 235 -2.20 10.72 -0.42
N LEU A 236 -2.72 10.14 0.66
CA LEU A 236 -2.02 9.99 1.95
C LEU A 236 -1.06 8.79 1.98
N SER A 237 -0.80 8.15 0.84
CA SER A 237 0.11 7.01 0.72
C SER A 237 1.22 7.21 -0.33
N VAL A 238 1.29 8.38 -0.97
CA VAL A 238 2.29 8.66 -2.00
C VAL A 238 3.69 8.78 -1.39
N VAL A 239 4.59 7.93 -1.90
CA VAL A 239 6.04 7.98 -1.62
C VAL A 239 6.82 8.17 -2.92
N VAL A 240 6.42 7.45 -3.96
CA VAL A 240 7.03 7.47 -5.30
C VAL A 240 6.36 8.57 -6.13
N ARG A 241 7.14 9.58 -6.50
CA ARG A 241 6.70 10.69 -7.36
C ARG A 241 7.38 10.65 -8.72
N ASP A 242 6.73 11.22 -9.73
CA ASP A 242 7.30 11.38 -11.08
C ASP A 242 7.84 10.06 -11.68
N LEU A 243 7.12 8.95 -11.48
CA LEU A 243 7.48 7.64 -12.00
C LEU A 243 7.52 7.64 -13.52
N GLU A 244 8.68 7.30 -14.06
CA GLU A 244 8.95 7.12 -15.47
C GLU A 244 9.55 5.72 -15.69
N LEU A 245 9.02 4.97 -16.65
CA LEU A 245 9.59 3.70 -17.09
C LEU A 245 10.46 3.95 -18.31
N VAL A 246 11.71 3.53 -18.23
CA VAL A 246 12.68 3.59 -19.32
C VAL A 246 12.82 2.20 -19.92
N VAL A 247 12.40 2.04 -21.18
CA VAL A 247 12.54 0.80 -21.94
C VAL A 247 13.56 1.01 -23.04
N SER A 248 14.58 0.16 -23.12
CA SER A 248 15.60 0.24 -24.17
C SER A 248 15.57 -1.01 -25.03
N GLU A 249 15.58 -0.83 -26.35
CA GLU A 249 15.77 -1.91 -27.31
C GLU A 249 17.23 -2.36 -27.36
N LEU A 250 17.47 -3.59 -27.80
CA LEU A 250 18.82 -4.13 -27.97
C LEU A 250 19.08 -4.35 -29.46
N PRO A 251 20.05 -3.62 -30.06
CA PRO A 251 20.36 -3.74 -31.48
C PRO A 251 20.59 -5.20 -31.90
N GLY A 252 19.92 -5.61 -32.99
CA GLY A 252 20.00 -6.96 -33.53
C GLY A 252 19.12 -8.02 -32.85
N HIS A 253 18.48 -7.69 -31.71
CA HIS A 253 17.62 -8.62 -30.98
C HIS A 253 16.14 -8.29 -31.09
N SER A 254 15.80 -7.01 -31.14
CA SER A 254 14.42 -6.53 -31.25
C SER A 254 14.37 -5.08 -31.70
N LYS A 255 13.19 -4.65 -32.17
CA LYS A 255 12.82 -3.24 -32.30
C LYS A 255 11.55 -2.98 -31.50
N ILE A 256 11.50 -1.89 -30.74
CA ILE A 256 10.27 -1.50 -30.05
C ILE A 256 9.34 -0.85 -31.08
N ILE A 257 8.11 -1.35 -31.16
CA ILE A 257 7.05 -0.78 -32.02
C ILE A 257 6.29 0.23 -31.17
N ILE A 258 6.41 1.51 -31.54
CA ILE A 258 5.54 2.58 -31.06
C ILE A 258 4.54 2.81 -32.19
N GLN A 259 3.24 2.72 -31.90
CA GLN A 259 2.25 3.21 -32.85
C GLN A 259 2.42 4.74 -32.88
N GLU A 260 2.68 5.34 -34.03
CA GLU A 260 2.64 6.79 -34.22
C GLU A 260 1.29 7.10 -34.89
N LYS A 261 0.30 7.54 -34.13
CA LYS A 261 -0.84 8.32 -34.63
C LYS A 261 -0.45 9.79 -34.65
N ASP A 262 -0.28 10.29 -35.86
CA ASP A 262 -0.37 11.68 -36.30
C ASP A 262 0.43 12.76 -35.56
N GLU A 263 1.18 13.49 -36.38
CA GLU A 263 1.98 14.66 -36.05
C GLU A 263 1.16 15.76 -35.37
N GLY A 264 1.59 16.16 -34.17
CA GLY A 264 1.03 17.27 -33.40
C GLY A 264 1.26 17.04 -31.91
N ASP A 265 1.91 17.98 -31.24
CA ASP A 265 2.41 17.87 -29.87
C ASP A 265 1.49 17.06 -28.92
N THR A 266 2.08 16.06 -28.26
CA THR A 266 1.43 15.18 -27.25
C THR A 266 0.34 14.26 -27.79
N ALA A 267 0.69 13.39 -28.74
CA ALA A 267 -0.10 12.19 -28.96
C ALA A 267 -0.03 11.30 -27.70
N GLU A 268 -1.14 11.18 -26.96
CA GLU A 268 -1.34 10.22 -25.87
C GLU A 268 -1.32 8.78 -26.41
N HIS A 269 -0.13 8.31 -26.78
CA HIS A 269 0.09 6.98 -27.31
C HIS A 269 0.08 5.95 -26.20
N GLY A 270 -1.01 5.19 -26.13
CA GLY A 270 -1.30 4.45 -24.92
C GLY A 270 -1.64 5.42 -23.79
N ARG A 271 -2.23 4.88 -22.75
CA ARG A 271 -2.87 5.65 -21.67
C ARG A 271 -1.91 6.46 -20.79
N TYR A 272 -0.65 6.50 -21.21
CA TYR A 272 0.48 7.15 -20.58
C TYR A 272 1.28 7.88 -21.66
N ARG A 273 1.76 9.07 -21.34
CA ARG A 273 2.61 9.86 -22.24
C ARG A 273 3.91 9.10 -22.53
N GLN A 274 4.23 8.94 -23.81
CA GLN A 274 5.47 8.29 -24.26
C GLN A 274 6.37 9.28 -25.00
N ARG A 275 7.68 9.15 -24.81
CA ARG A 275 8.69 9.89 -25.59
C ARG A 275 9.82 8.96 -26.00
N ARG A 276 10.29 9.07 -27.25
CA ARG A 276 11.44 8.31 -27.76
C ARG A 276 12.66 9.21 -27.83
N GLN A 277 13.76 8.79 -27.23
CA GLN A 277 15.03 9.52 -27.25
C GLN A 277 16.20 8.53 -27.22
N ASN A 278 17.16 8.66 -28.14
CA ASN A 278 18.39 7.87 -28.18
C ASN A 278 18.18 6.34 -28.12
N GLY A 279 17.19 5.81 -28.84
CA GLY A 279 16.87 4.37 -28.84
C GLY A 279 16.18 3.87 -27.56
N LYS A 280 15.79 4.76 -26.66
CA LYS A 280 14.99 4.47 -25.46
C LYS A 280 13.58 5.04 -25.59
N VAL A 281 12.63 4.34 -25.00
CA VAL A 281 11.25 4.77 -24.83
C VAL A 281 11.03 5.08 -23.36
N TYR A 282 10.55 6.29 -23.07
CA TYR A 282 10.21 6.72 -21.73
C TYR A 282 8.70 6.83 -21.62
N ILE A 283 8.13 6.23 -20.58
CA ILE A 283 6.68 6.19 -20.34
C ILE A 283 6.42 6.82 -18.98
N THR A 284 5.69 7.94 -18.95
CA THR A 284 5.42 8.69 -17.71
C THR A 284 4.12 8.25 -17.07
N PHE A 285 4.18 7.84 -15.80
CA PHE A 285 3.03 7.42 -15.00
C PHE A 285 2.57 8.47 -13.98
N GLY A 286 3.44 9.42 -13.62
CA GLY A 286 3.18 10.39 -12.57
C GLY A 286 3.41 9.79 -11.18
N ASP A 287 2.54 10.07 -10.22
CA ASP A 287 2.73 9.62 -8.84
C ASP A 287 2.08 8.25 -8.61
N LEU A 288 2.72 7.40 -7.80
CA LEU A 288 2.25 6.06 -7.47
C LEU A 288 1.83 5.99 -6.00
N PHE A 289 0.60 5.55 -5.76
CA PHE A 289 0.06 5.35 -4.42
C PHE A 289 0.65 4.10 -3.75
N GLY A 290 0.63 4.07 -2.42
CA GLY A 290 1.13 2.97 -1.62
C GLY A 290 0.44 1.65 -1.98
N GLY A 291 1.21 0.68 -2.48
CA GLY A 291 0.71 -0.62 -2.94
C GLY A 291 -0.08 -0.61 -4.26
N GLU A 292 -0.10 0.51 -4.99
CA GLU A 292 -0.67 0.61 -6.34
C GLU A 292 0.22 -0.14 -7.35
N ALA A 293 -0.40 -0.67 -8.41
CA ALA A 293 0.28 -1.33 -9.50
C ALA A 293 -0.11 -0.70 -10.85
N ARG A 294 0.88 -0.45 -11.71
CA ARG A 294 0.70 0.03 -13.08
C ARG A 294 1.23 -0.99 -14.08
N LYS A 295 0.46 -1.22 -15.13
CA LYS A 295 0.80 -2.15 -16.20
C LYS A 295 0.85 -1.45 -17.54
N VAL A 296 1.81 -1.85 -18.38
CA VAL A 296 1.91 -1.39 -19.76
C VAL A 296 2.39 -2.51 -20.67
N ILE A 297 1.78 -2.66 -21.84
CA ILE A 297 2.22 -3.60 -22.87
C ILE A 297 3.19 -2.87 -23.80
N ILE A 298 4.39 -3.44 -23.97
CA ILE A 298 5.36 -3.02 -24.98
C ILE A 298 5.30 -4.01 -26.14
N ARG A 299 5.03 -3.50 -27.34
CA ARG A 299 5.09 -4.28 -28.58
C ARG A 299 6.51 -4.26 -29.12
N ILE A 300 7.01 -5.41 -29.53
CA ILE A 300 8.36 -5.57 -30.07
C ILE A 300 8.31 -6.40 -31.35
N LEU A 301 9.15 -6.04 -32.31
CA LEU A 301 9.42 -6.83 -33.51
C LEU A 301 10.71 -7.61 -33.30
N LEU A 302 10.65 -8.94 -33.41
CA LEU A 302 11.84 -9.80 -33.37
C LEU A 302 12.31 -10.11 -34.80
N PRO A 303 13.59 -9.89 -35.15
CA PRO A 303 14.08 -10.11 -36.50
C PRO A 303 14.23 -11.60 -36.84
N ALA A 304 14.18 -11.92 -38.14
CA ALA A 304 14.46 -13.27 -38.62
C ALA A 304 15.90 -13.71 -38.29
N VAL A 305 16.07 -14.95 -37.83
CA VAL A 305 17.37 -15.53 -37.44
C VAL A 305 17.51 -16.97 -37.91
N HIS A 306 18.74 -17.42 -38.17
CA HIS A 306 18.98 -18.77 -38.70
C HIS A 306 19.15 -19.85 -37.63
N ARG A 307 19.59 -19.48 -36.42
CA ARG A 307 19.87 -20.39 -35.31
C ARG A 307 19.11 -19.98 -34.06
N GLY A 308 18.63 -20.96 -33.30
CA GLY A 308 17.96 -20.70 -32.04
C GLY A 308 18.93 -20.19 -30.98
N TYR A 309 18.47 -19.23 -30.18
CA TYR A 309 19.26 -18.59 -29.13
C TYR A 309 18.36 -17.91 -28.10
N ARG A 310 18.91 -17.54 -26.94
CA ARG A 310 18.20 -16.75 -25.93
C ARG A 310 18.38 -15.26 -26.22
N ALA A 311 17.36 -14.62 -26.78
CA ALA A 311 17.37 -13.20 -27.08
C ALA A 311 17.06 -12.39 -25.82
N THR A 312 17.82 -11.31 -25.58
CA THR A 312 17.41 -10.27 -24.64
C THR A 312 16.61 -9.25 -25.45
N VAL A 313 15.30 -9.24 -25.28
CA VAL A 313 14.40 -8.54 -26.20
C VAL A 313 14.09 -7.10 -25.78
N LEU A 314 14.29 -6.77 -24.52
CA LEU A 314 14.32 -5.38 -24.04
C LEU A 314 15.00 -5.32 -22.69
N THR A 315 15.40 -4.12 -22.30
CA THR A 315 15.74 -3.79 -20.92
C THR A 315 14.79 -2.73 -20.39
N ALA A 316 14.45 -2.80 -19.10
CA ALA A 316 13.49 -1.90 -18.48
C ALA A 316 13.96 -1.45 -17.10
N GLN A 317 13.79 -0.18 -16.78
CA GLN A 317 14.16 0.39 -15.49
C GLN A 317 13.20 1.54 -15.14
N CYS A 318 12.83 1.66 -13.86
CA CYS A 318 12.03 2.77 -13.39
C CYS A 318 12.94 3.90 -12.90
N LEU A 319 12.61 5.13 -13.23
CA LEU A 319 13.15 6.37 -12.67
C LEU A 319 12.03 7.03 -11.88
N TYR A 320 12.30 7.47 -10.65
CA TYR A 320 11.30 8.14 -9.81
C TYR A 320 11.97 9.01 -8.75
N ARG A 321 11.18 9.88 -8.12
CA ARG A 321 11.63 10.76 -7.03
C ARG A 321 11.07 10.36 -5.68
N ILE A 322 11.92 10.40 -4.66
CA ILE A 322 11.52 10.34 -3.25
C ILE A 322 12.09 11.58 -2.56
N GLN A 323 11.22 12.37 -1.91
CA GLN A 323 11.60 13.58 -1.19
C GLN A 323 12.50 14.54 -2.02
N GLY A 324 12.32 14.56 -3.34
CA GLY A 324 13.06 15.43 -4.27
C GLY A 324 14.39 14.87 -4.79
N LYS A 325 14.79 13.65 -4.40
CA LYS A 325 15.96 12.96 -4.95
C LYS A 325 15.53 11.90 -5.97
N ASP A 326 16.28 11.75 -7.05
CA ASP A 326 16.05 10.74 -8.09
C ASP A 326 16.58 9.36 -7.66
N PHE A 327 15.82 8.32 -8.01
CA PHE A 327 16.12 6.92 -7.74
C PHE A 327 15.82 6.07 -8.97
N TYR A 328 16.59 4.98 -9.11
CA TYR A 328 16.40 3.96 -10.12
C TYR A 328 15.95 2.66 -9.47
N SER A 329 15.00 1.95 -10.10
CA SER A 329 14.62 0.60 -9.66
C SER A 329 14.20 -0.29 -10.83
N PRO A 330 14.71 -1.53 -10.91
CA PRO A 330 15.85 -2.05 -10.14
C PRO A 330 17.14 -1.26 -10.40
N GLY A 331 18.12 -1.36 -9.49
CA GLY A 331 19.42 -0.68 -9.64
C GLY A 331 20.12 -1.00 -10.97
N ASP A 332 20.06 -2.26 -11.40
CA ASP A 332 20.43 -2.70 -12.75
C ASP A 332 19.18 -2.91 -13.61
N PRO A 333 19.14 -2.46 -14.88
CA PRO A 333 17.97 -2.63 -15.74
C PRO A 333 17.51 -4.09 -15.86
N LEU A 334 16.22 -4.31 -15.64
CA LEU A 334 15.56 -5.61 -15.80
C LEU A 334 15.69 -6.06 -17.26
N ARG A 335 16.27 -7.24 -17.48
CA ARG A 335 16.42 -7.84 -18.81
C ARG A 335 15.27 -8.81 -19.08
N CYS A 336 14.53 -8.58 -20.17
CA CYS A 336 13.50 -9.50 -20.64
C CYS A 336 14.09 -10.47 -21.67
N PHE A 337 13.84 -11.76 -21.52
CA PHE A 337 14.41 -12.79 -22.37
C PHE A 337 13.32 -13.60 -23.09
N ILE A 338 13.56 -13.94 -24.35
CA ILE A 338 12.73 -14.86 -25.13
C ILE A 338 13.64 -15.87 -25.84
N HIS A 339 13.28 -17.15 -25.81
CA HIS A 339 14.02 -18.19 -26.52
C HIS A 339 13.55 -18.31 -27.98
N ARG A 340 14.41 -17.95 -28.93
CA ARG A 340 14.13 -18.08 -30.37
C ARG A 340 14.29 -19.55 -30.78
N THR A 341 13.21 -20.20 -31.24
CA THR A 341 13.21 -21.63 -31.59
C THR A 341 12.17 -21.99 -32.65
N ARG A 342 12.45 -23.01 -33.48
CA ARG A 342 11.52 -23.53 -34.51
C ARG A 342 10.26 -24.18 -33.93
N SER A 343 10.31 -24.62 -32.67
CA SER A 343 9.17 -25.27 -32.01
C SER A 343 8.20 -24.28 -31.37
N ALA A 344 8.42 -22.97 -31.54
CA ALA A 344 7.55 -21.95 -30.96
C ALA A 344 6.31 -21.77 -31.83
N SER A 345 5.14 -21.65 -31.19
CA SER A 345 3.94 -21.21 -31.89
C SER A 345 3.98 -19.69 -32.08
N PRO A 346 3.74 -19.16 -33.29
CA PRO A 346 3.69 -17.72 -33.54
C PRO A 346 2.53 -17.05 -32.80
N ASP A 347 1.44 -17.79 -32.54
CA ASP A 347 0.22 -17.30 -31.90
C ASP A 347 0.19 -17.53 -30.39
N ALA A 348 1.26 -18.08 -29.80
CA ALA A 348 1.34 -18.24 -28.35
C ALA A 348 1.25 -16.87 -27.68
N LYS A 349 0.50 -16.80 -26.57
CA LYS A 349 0.38 -15.58 -25.77
C LYS A 349 0.52 -15.88 -24.30
N ASN A 350 1.24 -15.03 -23.59
CA ASN A 350 1.40 -15.15 -22.15
C ASN A 350 0.05 -14.81 -21.49
N PRO A 351 -0.46 -15.62 -20.55
CA PRO A 351 -1.76 -15.37 -19.92
C PRO A 351 -1.89 -14.00 -19.24
N LYS A 352 -0.78 -13.44 -18.74
CA LYS A 352 -0.77 -12.09 -18.15
C LYS A 352 -0.90 -10.98 -19.19
N VAL A 353 -0.31 -11.19 -20.38
CA VAL A 353 -0.45 -10.28 -21.51
C VAL A 353 -1.89 -10.35 -22.04
N GLU A 354 -2.45 -11.56 -22.19
CA GLU A 354 -3.85 -11.76 -22.60
C GLU A 354 -4.85 -11.10 -21.62
N GLU A 355 -4.65 -11.27 -20.31
CA GLU A 355 -5.47 -10.62 -19.27
C GLU A 355 -5.48 -9.08 -19.39
N GLU A 356 -4.34 -8.48 -19.75
CA GLU A 356 -4.24 -7.03 -19.94
C GLU A 356 -4.82 -6.58 -21.29
N GLU A 357 -4.68 -7.37 -22.35
CA GLU A 357 -5.34 -7.09 -23.63
C GLU A 357 -6.86 -7.14 -23.53
N ASP A 358 -7.42 -8.08 -22.77
CA ASP A 358 -8.86 -8.14 -22.51
C ASP A 358 -9.36 -6.87 -21.82
N ARG A 359 -8.56 -6.32 -20.90
CA ARG A 359 -8.84 -5.04 -20.24
C ARG A 359 -8.81 -3.87 -21.23
N LEU A 360 -7.80 -3.84 -22.10
CA LEU A 360 -7.67 -2.80 -23.11
C LEU A 360 -8.84 -2.86 -24.09
N PHE A 361 -9.20 -4.06 -24.56
CA PHE A 361 -10.37 -4.30 -25.40
C PHE A 361 -11.66 -3.78 -24.75
N TYR A 362 -11.90 -4.10 -23.47
CA TYR A 362 -13.08 -3.59 -22.74
C TYR A 362 -13.14 -2.06 -22.80
N VAL A 363 -12.04 -1.39 -22.49
CA VAL A 363 -12.04 0.07 -22.39
C VAL A 363 -12.08 0.76 -23.75
N ASP A 364 -11.43 0.20 -24.78
CA ASP A 364 -11.55 0.74 -26.13
C ASP A 364 -13.03 0.74 -26.56
N ASN A 365 -13.78 -0.30 -26.18
CA ASN A 365 -15.22 -0.37 -26.46
C ASN A 365 -16.07 0.57 -25.59
N ILE A 366 -15.78 0.77 -24.30
CA ILE A 366 -16.52 1.77 -23.50
C ILE A 366 -16.20 3.21 -23.94
N GLU A 367 -14.98 3.46 -24.42
CA GLU A 367 -14.62 4.74 -25.02
C GLU A 367 -15.39 4.96 -26.33
N GLU A 368 -15.46 3.96 -27.20
CA GLU A 368 -16.28 4.04 -28.41
C GLU A 368 -17.77 4.22 -28.08
N ALA A 369 -18.29 3.54 -27.06
CA ALA A 369 -19.67 3.74 -26.59
C ALA A 369 -19.90 5.16 -26.07
N SER A 370 -18.92 5.78 -25.40
CA SER A 370 -19.05 7.17 -24.93
C SER A 370 -19.15 8.19 -26.08
N LYS A 371 -18.69 7.83 -27.29
CA LYS A 371 -18.65 8.71 -28.47
C LYS A 371 -19.90 8.58 -29.37
N THR A 372 -20.86 7.71 -29.04
CA THR A 372 -22.07 7.54 -29.87
C THR A 372 -23.03 8.72 -29.76
N ASN A 373 -22.96 9.49 -28.67
CA ASN A 373 -23.86 10.60 -28.35
C ASN A 373 -25.35 10.24 -28.20
N ASP A 374 -25.67 8.95 -28.10
CA ASP A 374 -27.02 8.46 -27.82
C ASP A 374 -27.01 7.14 -27.03
N TYR A 375 -28.06 6.95 -26.24
CA TYR A 375 -28.19 5.82 -25.31
C TYR A 375 -28.30 4.47 -26.02
N ASP A 376 -29.14 4.35 -27.05
CA ASP A 376 -29.42 3.06 -27.69
C ASP A 376 -28.19 2.51 -28.41
N SER A 377 -27.46 3.37 -29.12
CA SER A 377 -26.21 2.98 -29.79
C SER A 377 -25.12 2.59 -28.80
N ALA A 378 -24.96 3.36 -27.71
CA ALA A 378 -24.00 3.03 -26.66
C ALA A 378 -24.36 1.70 -25.99
N HIS A 379 -25.63 1.51 -25.63
CA HIS A 379 -26.12 0.30 -25.00
C HIS A 379 -25.90 -0.93 -25.90
N GLY A 380 -26.25 -0.83 -27.19
CA GLY A 380 -25.99 -1.88 -28.18
C GLY A 380 -24.50 -2.25 -28.30
N LYS A 381 -23.60 -1.24 -28.28
CA LYS A 381 -22.14 -1.45 -28.26
C LYS A 381 -21.68 -2.21 -27.02
N LEU A 382 -22.22 -1.87 -25.85
CA LEU A 382 -21.90 -2.56 -24.59
C LEU A 382 -22.42 -3.99 -24.56
N GLU A 383 -23.60 -4.27 -25.13
CA GLU A 383 -24.11 -5.63 -25.27
C GLU A 383 -23.25 -6.50 -26.20
N GLU A 384 -22.80 -5.95 -27.33
CA GLU A 384 -21.86 -6.62 -28.24
C GLU A 384 -20.55 -6.94 -27.52
N THR A 385 -20.00 -5.95 -26.80
CA THR A 385 -18.78 -6.11 -25.99
C THR A 385 -18.96 -7.21 -24.95
N HIS A 386 -20.10 -7.22 -24.25
CA HIS A 386 -20.42 -8.24 -23.26
C HIS A 386 -20.46 -9.65 -23.88
N LYS A 387 -21.08 -9.82 -25.07
CA LYS A 387 -21.11 -11.10 -25.79
C LYS A 387 -19.71 -11.58 -26.17
N VAL A 388 -18.85 -10.69 -26.66
CA VAL A 388 -17.45 -11.04 -27.02
C VAL A 388 -16.67 -11.50 -25.79
N LEU A 389 -16.80 -10.79 -24.66
CA LEU A 389 -16.15 -11.16 -23.41
C LEU A 389 -16.71 -12.43 -22.77
N ASP A 390 -18.00 -12.73 -22.98
CA ASP A 390 -18.65 -13.96 -22.49
C ASP A 390 -18.13 -15.22 -23.20
N ALA A 391 -17.78 -15.10 -24.48
CA ALA A 391 -17.19 -16.20 -25.26
C ALA A 391 -15.72 -16.49 -24.92
N LYS A 392 -15.03 -15.59 -24.20
CA LYS A 392 -13.62 -15.75 -23.83
C LYS A 392 -13.45 -16.66 -22.61
N ARG A 393 -12.28 -17.29 -22.49
CA ARG A 393 -11.93 -18.12 -21.32
C ARG A 393 -11.91 -17.25 -20.05
N PRO A 394 -12.59 -17.64 -18.96
CA PRO A 394 -12.63 -16.83 -17.74
C PRO A 394 -11.23 -16.59 -17.16
N ASN A 395 -10.90 -15.32 -16.96
CA ASN A 395 -9.76 -14.87 -16.16
C ASN A 395 -10.22 -13.80 -15.17
N ARG A 396 -9.34 -13.40 -14.23
CA ARG A 396 -9.68 -12.43 -13.18
C ARG A 396 -10.22 -11.12 -13.76
N MET A 397 -9.59 -10.61 -14.81
CA MET A 397 -9.96 -9.33 -15.41
C MET A 397 -11.29 -9.42 -16.15
N ILE A 398 -11.52 -10.47 -16.93
CA ILE A 398 -12.80 -10.73 -17.60
C ILE A 398 -13.96 -10.71 -16.59
N ILE A 399 -13.81 -11.38 -15.43
CA ILE A 399 -14.86 -11.39 -14.40
C ILE A 399 -15.17 -9.96 -13.92
N ILE A 400 -14.12 -9.17 -13.67
CA ILE A 400 -14.24 -7.77 -13.21
C ILE A 400 -14.95 -6.92 -14.27
N VAL A 401 -14.44 -6.89 -15.51
CA VAL A 401 -14.99 -6.01 -16.55
C VAL A 401 -16.38 -6.43 -16.99
N LYS A 402 -16.73 -7.72 -16.90
CA LYS A 402 -18.10 -8.19 -17.14
C LYS A 402 -19.07 -7.67 -16.08
N ASN A 403 -18.67 -7.65 -14.80
CA ASN A 403 -19.49 -7.06 -13.75
C ASN A 403 -19.66 -5.54 -13.94
N GLU A 404 -18.59 -4.84 -14.34
CA GLU A 404 -18.67 -3.41 -14.69
C GLU A 404 -19.61 -3.18 -15.88
N LEU A 405 -19.54 -4.00 -16.94
CA LEU A 405 -20.48 -3.94 -18.07
C LEU A 405 -21.93 -4.18 -17.63
N GLN A 406 -22.17 -5.15 -16.76
CA GLN A 406 -23.51 -5.42 -16.25
C GLN A 406 -24.07 -4.23 -15.47
N GLN A 407 -23.23 -3.52 -14.71
CA GLN A 407 -23.64 -2.28 -14.04
C GLN A 407 -23.97 -1.19 -15.05
N LEU A 408 -23.15 -1.00 -16.09
CA LEU A 408 -23.42 -0.02 -17.15
C LEU A 408 -24.73 -0.33 -17.90
N LEU A 409 -25.00 -1.61 -18.20
CA LEU A 409 -26.21 -2.06 -18.88
C LEU A 409 -27.49 -1.89 -18.04
N GLN A 410 -27.38 -1.68 -16.73
CA GLN A 410 -28.50 -1.40 -15.83
C GLN A 410 -28.87 0.09 -15.76
N LEU A 411 -28.01 0.98 -16.23
CA LEU A 411 -28.26 2.43 -16.25
C LEU A 411 -29.34 2.74 -17.28
N LYS A 412 -30.22 3.69 -16.95
CA LYS A 412 -31.44 3.97 -17.74
C LYS A 412 -31.36 5.27 -18.53
N THR A 413 -30.45 6.17 -18.18
CA THR A 413 -30.33 7.49 -18.78
C THR A 413 -29.00 7.60 -19.53
N TRP A 414 -28.98 8.41 -20.59
CA TRP A 414 -27.73 8.74 -21.29
C TRP A 414 -26.74 9.45 -20.36
N LYS A 415 -27.21 10.36 -19.50
CA LYS A 415 -26.37 11.14 -18.60
C LYS A 415 -25.62 10.24 -17.59
N ASP A 416 -26.32 9.31 -16.94
CA ASP A 416 -25.71 8.31 -16.06
C ASP A 416 -24.71 7.44 -16.80
N LEU A 417 -25.11 6.96 -17.98
CA LEU A 417 -24.31 6.06 -18.78
C LEU A 417 -23.02 6.74 -19.20
N LEU A 418 -23.10 7.95 -19.76
CA LEU A 418 -21.95 8.73 -20.18
C LEU A 418 -21.01 9.03 -19.00
N ALA A 419 -21.54 9.50 -17.87
CA ALA A 419 -20.73 9.79 -16.68
C ALA A 419 -20.01 8.53 -16.17
N SER A 420 -20.69 7.38 -16.17
CA SER A 420 -20.10 6.11 -15.75
C SER A 420 -19.05 5.60 -16.74
N LEU A 421 -19.29 5.71 -18.05
CA LEU A 421 -18.33 5.36 -19.10
C LEU A 421 -17.05 6.19 -18.97
N LEU A 422 -17.18 7.51 -18.78
CA LEU A 422 -16.04 8.40 -18.59
C LEU A 422 -15.27 8.09 -17.30
N ALA A 423 -15.97 7.85 -16.18
CA ALA A 423 -15.35 7.50 -14.91
C ALA A 423 -14.59 6.16 -15.00
N TYR A 424 -15.19 5.14 -15.62
CA TYR A 424 -14.56 3.82 -15.81
C TYR A 424 -13.37 3.90 -16.76
N LYS A 425 -13.49 4.63 -17.87
CA LYS A 425 -12.38 4.89 -18.78
C LYS A 425 -11.20 5.49 -18.02
N VAL A 426 -11.41 6.61 -17.31
CA VAL A 426 -10.33 7.29 -16.58
C VAL A 426 -9.73 6.41 -15.48
N SER A 427 -10.56 5.67 -14.74
CA SER A 427 -10.11 4.69 -13.73
C SER A 427 -9.21 3.61 -14.34
N HIS A 428 -9.60 3.03 -15.48
CA HIS A 428 -8.81 2.02 -16.19
C HIS A 428 -7.57 2.60 -16.87
N ASP A 429 -7.65 3.83 -17.38
CA ASP A 429 -6.52 4.53 -18.00
C ASP A 429 -5.43 4.82 -16.98
N ARG A 430 -5.86 5.30 -15.81
CA ARG A 430 -5.00 5.52 -14.65
C ARG A 430 -4.84 4.27 -13.80
N GLN A 431 -5.40 3.10 -14.13
CA GLN A 431 -5.33 1.89 -13.30
C GLN A 431 -5.45 2.18 -11.78
N ARG A 432 -6.45 3.00 -11.41
CA ARG A 432 -6.56 3.61 -10.09
C ARG A 432 -8.00 3.62 -9.62
N GLY A 433 -8.20 3.14 -8.40
CA GLY A 433 -9.54 2.96 -7.81
C GLY A 433 -10.28 1.76 -8.40
N GLY A 434 -11.49 1.51 -7.91
CA GLY A 434 -12.34 0.40 -8.37
C GLY A 434 -11.61 -0.94 -8.36
N PRO A 435 -11.41 -1.62 -9.51
CA PRO A 435 -10.72 -2.91 -9.56
C PRO A 435 -9.23 -2.84 -9.21
N PHE A 436 -8.65 -1.63 -9.22
CA PHE A 436 -7.27 -1.34 -8.86
C PHE A 436 -7.11 -0.84 -7.42
N ALA A 437 -8.20 -0.77 -6.65
CA ALA A 437 -8.17 -0.27 -5.27
C ALA A 437 -7.16 -1.03 -4.41
N THR A 438 -6.29 -0.29 -3.71
CA THR A 438 -5.29 -0.83 -2.78
C THR A 438 -5.96 -1.31 -1.48
N SER A 439 -5.22 -2.01 -0.63
CA SER A 439 -5.74 -2.40 0.69
C SER A 439 -6.08 -1.18 1.55
N ARG A 440 -5.33 -0.08 1.42
CA ARG A 440 -5.58 1.14 2.17
C ARG A 440 -6.85 1.85 1.70
N MET A 441 -7.05 1.91 0.37
CA MET A 441 -8.28 2.44 -0.23
C MET A 441 -9.52 1.73 0.32
N ARG A 442 -9.52 0.39 0.32
CA ARG A 442 -10.64 -0.40 0.88
C ARG A 442 -10.87 -0.14 2.38
N ARG A 443 -9.79 0.02 3.17
CA ARG A 443 -9.91 0.35 4.59
C ARG A 443 -10.56 1.73 4.78
N TYR A 444 -10.22 2.71 3.96
CA TYR A 444 -10.77 4.06 4.06
C TYR A 444 -12.25 4.08 3.66
N THR A 445 -12.65 3.30 2.64
CA THR A 445 -14.07 3.14 2.31
C THR A 445 -14.87 2.54 3.46
N GLU A 446 -14.32 1.57 4.20
CA GLU A 446 -14.97 1.01 5.40
C GLU A 446 -15.06 2.01 6.55
N GLN A 447 -14.02 2.84 6.75
CA GLN A 447 -14.05 3.89 7.77
C GLN A 447 -15.06 4.99 7.41
N ALA A 448 -15.17 5.36 6.13
CA ALA A 448 -16.15 6.32 5.65
C ALA A 448 -17.59 5.82 5.85
N ASP A 449 -17.86 4.56 5.54
CA ASP A 449 -19.18 3.94 5.77
C ASP A 449 -19.56 3.96 7.26
N LYS A 450 -18.60 3.73 8.17
CA LYS A 450 -18.84 3.87 9.62
C LYS A 450 -19.08 5.32 10.03
N PHE A 451 -18.28 6.25 9.50
CA PHE A 451 -18.39 7.67 9.81
C PHE A 451 -19.71 8.28 9.33
N GLU A 452 -20.25 7.86 8.19
CA GLU A 452 -21.57 8.30 7.75
C GLU A 452 -22.70 7.80 8.66
N LYS A 453 -22.52 6.63 9.29
CA LYS A 453 -23.49 6.06 10.24
C LYS A 453 -23.42 6.72 11.61
N ASP A 454 -22.23 7.06 12.08
CA ASP A 454 -22.01 7.82 13.31
C ASP A 454 -20.90 8.88 13.14
N PRO A 455 -21.25 10.12 12.76
CA PRO A 455 -20.28 11.20 12.59
C PRO A 455 -19.55 11.62 13.88
N ASN A 456 -19.99 11.15 15.06
CA ASN A 456 -19.30 11.42 16.32
C ASN A 456 -18.15 10.44 16.57
N GLU A 457 -18.13 9.29 15.89
CA GLU A 457 -17.04 8.33 15.96
C GLU A 457 -15.93 8.78 14.98
N GLU A 458 -14.98 9.58 15.48
CA GLU A 458 -13.90 10.08 14.61
C GLU A 458 -13.04 8.93 14.06
N PRO A 459 -12.78 8.91 12.73
CA PRO A 459 -11.91 7.92 12.15
C PRO A 459 -10.45 8.16 12.59
N PRO A 460 -9.62 7.11 12.69
CA PRO A 460 -8.22 7.28 13.05
C PRO A 460 -7.51 8.19 12.05
N SER A 461 -6.65 9.09 12.51
CA SER A 461 -5.88 9.92 11.58
C SER A 461 -4.88 9.08 10.79
N VAL A 462 -4.39 9.60 9.66
CA VAL A 462 -3.32 8.98 8.88
C VAL A 462 -2.06 8.68 9.72
N ASP A 463 -1.75 9.51 10.71
CA ASP A 463 -0.57 9.36 11.55
C ASP A 463 -0.77 8.27 12.63
N ASP A 464 -1.99 8.11 13.14
CA ASP A 464 -2.34 7.01 14.06
C ASP A 464 -2.21 5.65 13.35
N GLU A 465 -2.68 5.59 12.11
CA GLU A 465 -2.54 4.39 11.26
C GLU A 465 -1.08 4.09 10.93
N VAL A 466 -0.28 5.11 10.62
CA VAL A 466 1.15 4.94 10.35
C VAL A 466 1.87 4.36 11.57
N LYS A 467 1.53 4.83 12.79
CA LYS A 467 2.07 4.27 14.04
C LYS A 467 1.66 2.81 14.21
N GLU A 468 0.39 2.49 14.00
CA GLU A 468 -0.13 1.12 14.09
C GLU A 468 0.55 0.19 13.07
N GLU A 469 0.71 0.64 11.82
CA GLU A 469 1.39 -0.12 10.76
C GLU A 469 2.87 -0.36 11.07
N ALA A 470 3.57 0.65 11.63
CA ALA A 470 4.94 0.51 12.08
C ALA A 470 5.06 -0.53 13.22
N GLU A 471 4.14 -0.51 14.18
CA GLU A 471 4.10 -1.52 15.24
C GLU A 471 3.82 -2.92 14.72
N ILE A 472 2.90 -3.07 13.76
CA ILE A 472 2.57 -4.36 13.13
C ILE A 472 3.78 -4.88 12.33
N ALA A 473 4.47 -4.00 11.60
CA ALA A 473 5.68 -4.34 10.86
C ALA A 473 6.80 -4.83 11.79
N MET A 474 7.01 -4.17 12.94
CA MET A 474 7.97 -4.61 13.96
C MET A 474 7.61 -5.96 14.60
N LYS A 475 6.32 -6.31 14.65
CA LYS A 475 5.82 -7.58 15.22
C LYS A 475 5.82 -8.75 14.22
N ARG A 476 6.04 -8.51 12.92
CA ARG A 476 6.12 -9.58 11.89
C ARG A 476 7.53 -10.19 11.86
N PRO A 477 7.70 -11.52 12.01
CA PRO A 477 8.99 -12.15 11.79
C PRO A 477 9.39 -12.03 10.31
N ALA A 478 10.68 -11.74 10.06
CA ALA A 478 11.28 -11.75 8.72
C ALA A 478 11.30 -13.18 8.16
N THR A 479 10.16 -13.62 7.63
CA THR A 479 10.07 -14.82 6.82
C THR A 479 9.54 -14.41 5.46
N GLY A 480 10.41 -14.45 4.45
CA GLY A 480 10.02 -14.39 3.06
C GLY A 480 9.13 -15.59 2.75
N GLN A 481 7.82 -15.37 2.65
CA GLN A 481 6.92 -16.30 2.01
C GLN A 481 5.69 -15.57 1.50
N HIS A 482 5.60 -15.57 0.17
CA HIS A 482 4.39 -15.35 -0.61
C HIS A 482 3.19 -16.02 0.05
N ARG A 483 2.14 -15.26 0.35
CA ARG A 483 0.79 -15.80 0.50
C ARG A 483 -0.04 -15.36 -0.71
N ASP A 484 -0.36 -16.37 -1.52
CA ASP A 484 -1.32 -16.35 -2.62
C ASP A 484 -2.71 -15.99 -2.06
N PRO A 485 -3.38 -14.91 -2.52
CA PRO A 485 -4.73 -14.56 -2.08
C PRO A 485 -5.76 -15.42 -2.82
N ARG A 486 -5.72 -16.72 -2.57
CA ARG A 486 -6.76 -17.68 -2.97
C ARG A 486 -7.25 -18.37 -1.72
N ILE A 487 -8.18 -17.75 -1.01
CA ILE A 487 -9.27 -18.34 -0.20
C ILE A 487 -10.05 -17.12 0.33
N LEU A 488 -11.00 -16.61 -0.45
CA LEU A 488 -12.16 -15.89 0.11
C LEU A 488 -13.30 -15.67 -0.88
N TRP A 489 -13.64 -16.64 -1.74
CA TRP A 489 -14.92 -16.59 -2.46
C TRP A 489 -15.46 -18.01 -2.63
N ARG A 490 -16.37 -18.41 -1.74
CA ARG A 490 -17.23 -19.57 -1.95
C ARG A 490 -18.60 -19.32 -1.34
N ARG A 491 -19.40 -18.52 -2.04
CA ARG A 491 -20.88 -18.41 -2.05
C ARG A 491 -21.18 -17.31 -3.06
N LEU A 492 -22.11 -17.42 -4.00
CA LEU A 492 -23.31 -18.25 -4.08
C LEU A 492 -23.78 -18.13 -5.54
N GLU A 493 -24.07 -19.24 -6.22
CA GLU A 493 -25.03 -19.25 -7.33
C GLU A 493 -25.38 -20.70 -7.66
N HIS A 494 -26.63 -21.07 -7.37
CA HIS A 494 -27.49 -21.81 -8.30
C HIS A 494 -28.91 -21.87 -7.73
N SER A 495 -29.82 -21.25 -8.47
CA SER A 495 -31.25 -21.53 -8.46
C SER A 495 -31.48 -22.96 -8.95
N THR A 496 -32.09 -23.82 -8.12
CA THR A 496 -33.05 -24.86 -8.54
C THR A 496 -33.80 -25.46 -7.33
N SER A 497 -35.13 -25.42 -7.38
CA SER A 497 -36.12 -26.20 -6.59
C SER A 497 -36.14 -26.04 -5.06
N GLY A 498 -37.18 -25.35 -4.57
CA GLY A 498 -37.35 -24.89 -3.18
C GLY A 498 -37.65 -25.94 -2.10
N TRP A 499 -37.20 -27.19 -2.21
CA TRP A 499 -37.29 -28.16 -1.09
C TRP A 499 -35.91 -28.62 -0.59
N LEU A 500 -34.97 -28.83 -1.51
CA LEU A 500 -33.57 -29.17 -1.19
C LEU A 500 -32.84 -27.99 -0.52
N ALA A 501 -33.18 -26.76 -0.88
CA ALA A 501 -32.64 -25.56 -0.25
C ALA A 501 -32.99 -25.48 1.25
N TRP A 502 -34.22 -25.81 1.64
CA TRP A 502 -34.64 -25.80 3.05
C TRP A 502 -33.98 -26.93 3.86
N ALA A 503 -33.84 -28.12 3.28
CA ALA A 503 -33.11 -29.22 3.92
C ALA A 503 -31.62 -28.85 4.16
N MET A 504 -30.98 -28.18 3.20
CA MET A 504 -29.62 -27.69 3.34
C MET A 504 -29.48 -26.57 4.37
N VAL A 505 -30.48 -25.67 4.48
CA VAL A 505 -30.50 -24.63 5.52
C VAL A 505 -30.60 -25.25 6.91
N ILE A 506 -31.48 -26.23 7.11
CA ILE A 506 -31.62 -26.95 8.40
C ILE A 506 -30.34 -27.71 8.75
N LEU A 507 -29.71 -28.36 7.77
CA LEU A 507 -28.43 -29.06 8.01
C LEU A 507 -27.31 -28.06 8.37
N CYS A 508 -27.25 -26.91 7.70
CA CYS A 508 -26.27 -25.87 8.00
C CYS A 508 -26.47 -25.23 9.37
N THR A 509 -27.71 -25.01 9.81
CA THR A 509 -27.98 -24.45 11.14
C THR A 509 -27.63 -25.45 12.25
N VAL A 510 -27.94 -26.74 12.08
CA VAL A 510 -27.52 -27.78 13.04
C VAL A 510 -25.99 -27.88 13.13
N LEU A 511 -25.29 -27.84 11.99
CA LEU A 511 -23.82 -27.83 11.98
C LEU A 511 -23.24 -26.57 12.62
N ALA A 512 -23.82 -25.39 12.35
CA ALA A 512 -23.39 -24.14 12.95
C ALA A 512 -23.57 -24.15 14.48
N ILE A 513 -24.71 -24.64 14.98
CA ILE A 513 -24.96 -24.81 16.42
C ILE A 513 -23.95 -25.81 17.01
N GLY A 514 -23.67 -26.93 16.33
CA GLY A 514 -22.66 -27.89 16.75
C GLY A 514 -21.26 -27.28 16.88
N VAL A 515 -20.85 -26.45 15.91
CA VAL A 515 -19.57 -25.73 15.96
C VAL A 515 -19.54 -24.71 17.08
N ILE A 516 -20.63 -23.98 17.32
CA ILE A 516 -20.73 -23.01 18.42
C ILE A 516 -20.63 -23.72 19.78
N VAL A 517 -21.37 -24.83 19.97
CA VAL A 517 -21.33 -25.62 21.21
C VAL A 517 -19.94 -26.20 21.44
N ALA A 518 -19.30 -26.74 20.40
CA ALA A 518 -17.91 -27.22 20.48
C ALA A 518 -16.94 -26.07 20.84
N GLY A 519 -17.13 -24.89 20.24
CA GLY A 519 -16.35 -23.69 20.55
C GLY A 519 -16.51 -23.25 22.01
N VAL A 520 -17.74 -23.20 22.52
CA VAL A 520 -18.04 -22.86 23.92
C VAL A 520 -17.45 -23.89 24.87
N ALA A 521 -17.53 -25.19 24.55
CA ALA A 521 -16.93 -26.24 25.37
C ALA A 521 -15.39 -26.12 25.44
N VAL A 522 -14.73 -25.87 24.31
CA VAL A 522 -13.27 -25.62 24.26
C VAL A 522 -12.91 -24.35 25.04
N PHE A 523 -13.72 -23.29 24.93
CA PHE A 523 -13.52 -22.04 25.64
C PHE A 523 -13.71 -22.19 27.16
N ALA A 524 -14.73 -22.94 27.60
CA ALA A 524 -14.97 -23.26 29.00
C ALA A 524 -13.82 -24.08 29.59
N VAL A 525 -13.31 -25.07 28.84
CA VAL A 525 -12.08 -25.80 29.20
C VAL A 525 -10.91 -24.82 29.31
N TYR A 526 -10.69 -23.94 28.33
CA TYR A 526 -9.61 -22.96 28.38
C TYR A 526 -9.68 -22.06 29.63
N ILE A 527 -10.86 -21.53 29.97
CA ILE A 527 -11.07 -20.69 31.15
C ILE A 527 -10.84 -21.47 32.45
N PHE A 528 -11.28 -22.73 32.53
CA PHE A 528 -11.08 -23.56 33.71
C PHE A 528 -9.59 -23.92 33.94
N PHE A 529 -8.79 -23.99 32.88
CA PHE A 529 -7.40 -24.44 32.97
C PHE A 529 -6.35 -23.32 33.11
N LYS A 530 -6.62 -22.06 32.73
CA LYS A 530 -5.69 -20.89 32.78
C LYS A 530 -4.21 -21.28 32.88
N PRO A 531 -3.64 -21.93 31.84
CA PRO A 531 -2.34 -22.56 31.98
C PRO A 531 -1.23 -21.53 32.05
N LYS A 532 -0.54 -21.44 33.20
CA LYS A 532 0.70 -20.66 33.31
C LYS A 532 1.79 -21.36 32.50
N MET A 533 2.34 -20.66 31.52
CA MET A 533 3.33 -21.21 30.59
C MET A 533 4.72 -21.28 31.25
N PRO A 534 5.43 -22.42 31.16
CA PRO A 534 6.83 -22.51 31.53
C PRO A 534 7.71 -21.49 30.79
N CYS A 535 8.73 -20.97 31.46
CA CYS A 535 9.60 -19.92 30.92
C CYS A 535 11.06 -20.07 31.38
N LEU A 536 11.98 -19.47 30.64
CA LEU A 536 13.38 -19.30 31.03
C LEU A 536 13.58 -17.89 31.59
N VAL A 537 14.35 -17.77 32.67
CA VAL A 537 14.65 -16.48 33.34
C VAL A 537 16.14 -16.42 33.64
N VAL A 538 16.81 -15.31 33.32
CA VAL A 538 18.20 -15.10 33.79
C VAL A 538 18.13 -14.76 35.28
N SER A 539 18.63 -15.67 36.12
CA SER A 539 18.55 -15.52 37.58
C SER A 539 19.78 -14.87 38.19
N ASP A 540 20.96 -15.09 37.59
CA ASP A 540 22.22 -14.50 38.04
C ASP A 540 23.23 -14.45 36.89
N ALA A 541 24.12 -13.46 36.89
CA ALA A 541 25.23 -13.36 35.95
C ALA A 541 26.41 -12.58 36.56
N HIS A 542 27.63 -13.08 36.36
CA HIS A 542 28.85 -12.48 36.88
C HIS A 542 29.99 -12.53 35.86
N LEU A 543 30.58 -11.36 35.58
CA LEU A 543 31.75 -11.20 34.74
C LEU A 543 33.02 -11.33 35.60
N VAL A 544 33.80 -12.38 35.36
CA VAL A 544 35.01 -12.71 36.14
C VAL A 544 36.24 -12.01 35.56
N LEU A 545 36.42 -12.07 34.24
CA LEU A 545 37.57 -11.50 33.55
C LEU A 545 37.18 -11.05 32.15
N LEU A 546 37.66 -9.88 31.74
CA LEU A 546 37.57 -9.38 30.37
C LEU A 546 38.93 -8.76 29.99
N GLN A 547 39.62 -9.37 29.05
CA GLN A 547 40.85 -8.85 28.43
C GLN A 547 40.58 -8.58 26.95
N TYR A 548 40.78 -7.33 26.55
CA TYR A 548 40.49 -6.82 25.22
C TYR A 548 41.69 -6.03 24.72
N ASP A 549 42.10 -6.26 23.47
CA ASP A 549 43.26 -5.59 22.88
C ASP A 549 42.91 -4.43 21.96
N GLN A 550 43.91 -3.59 21.68
CA GLN A 550 43.77 -2.44 20.76
C GLN A 550 43.51 -2.87 19.30
N GLY A 551 43.74 -4.14 18.97
CA GLY A 551 43.45 -4.72 17.66
C GLY A 551 41.99 -5.14 17.49
N GLY A 552 41.16 -4.99 18.52
CA GLY A 552 39.75 -5.31 18.46
C GLY A 552 39.39 -6.72 18.92
N THR A 553 40.33 -7.47 19.47
CA THR A 553 40.16 -8.88 19.83
C THR A 553 39.83 -9.03 21.31
N VAL A 554 38.78 -9.79 21.61
CA VAL A 554 38.52 -10.26 22.98
C VAL A 554 39.46 -11.44 23.26
N GLN A 555 40.58 -11.15 23.93
CA GLN A 555 41.63 -12.13 24.21
C GLN A 555 41.19 -13.14 25.28
N ASN A 556 40.47 -12.70 26.30
CA ASN A 556 39.97 -13.58 27.34
C ASN A 556 38.68 -13.02 27.96
N LEU A 557 37.58 -13.76 27.81
CA LEU A 557 36.31 -13.47 28.45
C LEU A 557 35.89 -14.65 29.31
N GLN A 558 35.82 -14.42 30.62
CA GLN A 558 35.33 -15.38 31.59
C GLN A 558 34.10 -14.81 32.30
N MET A 559 32.96 -15.50 32.22
CA MET A 559 31.75 -15.15 32.95
C MET A 559 30.93 -16.37 33.37
N SER A 560 30.13 -16.25 34.41
CA SER A 560 29.16 -17.26 34.81
C SER A 560 27.75 -16.71 34.65
N ILE A 561 26.87 -17.43 33.94
CA ILE A 561 25.46 -17.07 33.74
C ILE A 561 24.58 -18.22 34.25
N THR A 562 23.63 -17.92 35.14
CA THR A 562 22.64 -18.88 35.61
C THR A 562 21.26 -18.59 35.02
N VAL A 563 20.82 -19.42 34.08
CA VAL A 563 19.47 -19.36 33.49
C VAL A 563 18.57 -20.39 34.18
N ARG A 564 17.48 -19.93 34.78
CA ARG A 564 16.52 -20.77 35.48
C ARG A 564 15.36 -21.12 34.55
N ALA A 565 15.07 -22.41 34.39
CA ALA A 565 13.84 -22.89 33.78
C ALA A 565 12.76 -23.02 34.84
N GLU A 566 11.69 -22.24 34.72
CA GLU A 566 10.59 -22.20 35.68
C GLU A 566 9.32 -22.85 35.11
N ASN A 567 8.73 -23.76 35.87
CA ASN A 567 7.43 -24.34 35.57
C ASN A 567 6.42 -23.97 36.67
N ASN A 568 5.79 -22.80 36.52
CA ASN A 568 4.77 -22.30 37.44
C ASN A 568 3.39 -22.98 37.26
N ASN A 569 3.34 -24.09 36.53
CA ASN A 569 2.14 -24.88 36.34
C ASN A 569 2.02 -25.95 37.43
N SER A 570 0.90 -25.98 38.15
CA SER A 570 0.67 -26.96 39.22
C SER A 570 0.18 -28.33 38.73
N LYS A 571 -0.17 -28.47 37.46
CA LYS A 571 -0.88 -29.64 36.93
C LYS A 571 -0.02 -30.55 36.04
N ALA A 572 1.10 -30.07 35.50
CA ALA A 572 1.90 -30.85 34.57
C ALA A 572 3.38 -30.40 34.51
N ASP A 573 4.24 -31.36 34.21
CA ASP A 573 5.68 -31.15 34.03
C ASP A 573 5.98 -30.50 32.67
N ALA A 574 7.09 -29.77 32.60
CA ALA A 574 7.54 -29.04 31.42
C ALA A 574 8.86 -29.63 30.92
N ALA A 575 8.90 -30.02 29.64
CA ALA A 575 10.12 -30.49 29.01
C ALA A 575 10.73 -29.38 28.16
N PHE A 576 12.02 -29.11 28.36
CA PHE A 576 12.81 -28.19 27.56
C PHE A 576 13.80 -28.98 26.72
N SER A 577 13.98 -28.57 25.47
CA SER A 577 14.87 -29.22 24.50
C SER A 577 15.37 -28.20 23.49
N SER A 578 16.47 -28.48 22.79
CA SER A 578 17.02 -27.57 21.77
C SER A 578 17.20 -26.15 22.31
N ILE A 579 17.87 -26.02 23.45
CA ILE A 579 18.19 -24.74 24.07
C ILE A 579 19.43 -24.20 23.38
N ASP A 580 19.26 -23.10 22.63
CA ASP A 580 20.34 -22.38 21.96
C ASP A 580 20.26 -20.91 22.40
N LEU A 581 21.13 -20.51 23.33
CA LEU A 581 21.23 -19.14 23.85
C LEU A 581 22.55 -18.52 23.41
N ALA A 582 22.52 -17.54 22.52
CA ALA A 582 23.69 -16.79 22.09
C ALA A 582 23.95 -15.65 23.08
N LEU A 583 25.22 -15.51 23.48
CA LEU A 583 25.74 -14.32 24.13
C LEU A 583 26.45 -13.50 23.07
N GLY A 584 26.06 -12.24 22.91
CA GLY A 584 26.64 -11.34 21.93
C GLY A 584 27.01 -9.97 22.49
N PHE A 585 27.76 -9.22 21.70
CA PHE A 585 28.14 -7.84 21.96
C PHE A 585 28.01 -7.03 20.67
N HIS A 586 27.22 -5.95 20.68
CA HIS A 586 27.06 -5.04 19.54
C HIS A 586 26.80 -5.74 18.19
N GLY A 587 25.99 -6.80 18.19
CA GLY A 587 25.63 -7.57 16.99
C GLY A 587 26.56 -8.74 16.63
N ALA A 588 27.69 -8.90 17.33
CA ALA A 588 28.59 -10.04 17.18
C ALA A 588 28.24 -11.16 18.18
N ASP A 589 28.09 -12.40 17.69
CA ASP A 589 27.89 -13.60 18.53
C ASP A 589 29.24 -14.03 19.13
N ILE A 590 29.34 -14.00 20.47
CA ILE A 590 30.56 -14.34 21.19
C ILE A 590 30.60 -15.84 21.51
N VAL A 591 29.52 -16.37 22.07
CA VAL A 591 29.43 -17.80 22.41
C VAL A 591 27.99 -18.28 22.37
N LEU A 592 27.80 -19.55 22.05
CA LEU A 592 26.50 -20.22 22.11
C LEU A 592 26.43 -21.16 23.32
N LEU A 593 25.46 -20.92 24.19
CA LEU A 593 25.17 -21.72 25.38
C LEU A 593 24.08 -22.74 25.05
N ARG A 594 24.38 -24.03 25.31
CA ARG A 594 23.47 -25.16 25.04
C ARG A 594 23.28 -26.04 26.26
N ALA A 595 22.10 -26.63 26.38
CA ALA A 595 21.81 -27.65 27.38
C ALA A 595 21.13 -28.87 26.75
N GLU A 596 21.46 -30.05 27.25
CA GLU A 596 20.77 -31.29 26.91
C GLU A 596 19.29 -31.24 27.34
N PRO A 597 18.38 -31.99 26.68
CA PRO A 597 16.97 -32.00 27.05
C PRO A 597 16.73 -32.41 28.51
N PHE A 598 15.88 -31.67 29.21
CA PHE A 598 15.52 -31.94 30.61
C PHE A 598 14.04 -31.66 30.89
N VAL A 599 13.57 -32.12 32.06
CA VAL A 599 12.19 -31.93 32.51
C VAL A 599 12.18 -31.18 33.84
N VAL A 600 11.32 -30.17 33.93
CA VAL A 600 11.05 -29.39 35.15
C VAL A 600 9.69 -29.80 35.70
N ALA A 601 9.69 -30.37 36.90
CA ALA A 601 8.48 -30.82 37.57
C ALA A 601 7.48 -29.67 37.76
N ARG A 602 6.19 -30.01 37.89
CA ARG A 602 5.12 -29.07 38.20
C ARG A 602 5.47 -28.21 39.43
N ASN A 603 5.19 -26.90 39.37
CA ASN A 603 5.48 -25.91 40.41
C ASN A 603 6.93 -25.92 40.93
N SER A 604 7.89 -26.17 40.04
CA SER A 604 9.32 -26.26 40.35
C SER A 604 10.15 -25.45 39.36
N SER A 605 11.45 -25.33 39.64
CA SER A 605 12.41 -24.66 38.78
C SER A 605 13.75 -25.41 38.75
N LEU A 606 14.45 -25.35 37.62
CA LEU A 606 15.77 -25.96 37.45
C LEU A 606 16.78 -24.88 37.01
N PRO A 607 17.84 -24.61 37.79
CA PRO A 607 18.90 -23.70 37.37
C PRO A 607 19.86 -24.38 36.39
N LEU A 608 20.18 -23.69 35.29
CA LEU A 608 21.21 -24.06 34.32
C LEU A 608 22.37 -23.09 34.49
N GLN A 609 23.50 -23.60 34.97
CA GLN A 609 24.72 -22.81 35.15
C GLN A 609 25.63 -22.96 33.94
N TYR A 610 25.98 -21.82 33.32
CA TYR A 610 26.90 -21.75 32.20
C TYR A 610 28.16 -21.00 32.60
N ASN A 611 29.30 -21.70 32.54
CA ASN A 611 30.61 -21.09 32.69
C ASN A 611 31.14 -20.78 31.29
N VAL A 612 31.10 -19.50 30.93
CA VAL A 612 31.52 -19.00 29.63
C VAL A 612 33.02 -18.74 29.65
N LEU A 613 33.71 -19.31 28.67
CA LEU A 613 35.09 -19.03 28.33
C LEU A 613 35.13 -18.75 26.83
N ALA A 614 35.44 -17.52 26.45
CA ALA A 614 35.57 -17.12 25.05
C ALA A 614 36.93 -16.46 24.79
N VAL A 615 37.57 -16.86 23.70
CA VAL A 615 38.89 -16.41 23.24
C VAL A 615 38.80 -16.19 21.73
N GLY A 616 39.16 -15.00 21.26
CA GLY A 616 39.38 -14.75 19.83
C GLY A 616 38.25 -14.18 18.95
N PRO A 617 37.08 -13.71 19.43
CA PRO A 617 36.22 -12.92 18.54
C PRO A 617 36.82 -11.52 18.34
N THR A 618 37.15 -11.19 17.09
CA THR A 618 37.48 -9.83 16.66
C THR A 618 36.18 -9.05 16.45
N LEU A 619 36.01 -7.95 17.17
CA LEU A 619 34.89 -7.04 16.95
C LEU A 619 35.12 -6.26 15.65
N ASP A 620 34.03 -5.93 14.96
CA ASP A 620 34.06 -5.02 13.82
C ASP A 620 34.34 -3.58 14.28
N LEU A 621 34.54 -2.66 13.34
CA LEU A 621 34.97 -1.28 13.66
C LEU A 621 33.98 -0.56 14.59
N ASP A 622 32.68 -0.83 14.47
CA ASP A 622 31.65 -0.25 15.33
C ASP A 622 31.61 -0.93 16.71
N GLY A 623 31.76 -2.25 16.77
CA GLY A 623 31.92 -3.00 18.01
C GLY A 623 33.18 -2.61 18.78
N MET A 624 34.28 -2.29 18.09
CA MET A 624 35.50 -1.78 18.71
C MET A 624 35.28 -0.44 19.41
N ARG A 625 34.66 0.53 18.70
CA ARG A 625 34.32 1.83 19.30
C ARG A 625 33.38 1.67 20.49
N ALA A 626 32.37 0.82 20.36
CA ALA A 626 31.42 0.57 21.44
C ALA A 626 32.07 -0.10 22.66
N MET A 627 33.03 -1.00 22.46
CA MET A 627 33.80 -1.63 23.54
C MET A 627 34.69 -0.60 24.25
N ASP A 628 35.40 0.24 23.49
CA ASP A 628 36.23 1.32 24.05
C ASP A 628 35.41 2.34 24.86
N GLU A 629 34.25 2.74 24.35
CA GLU A 629 33.32 3.61 25.08
C GLU A 629 32.77 2.95 26.35
N SER A 630 32.42 1.68 26.28
CA SER A 630 31.92 0.90 27.41
C SER A 630 32.97 0.75 28.52
N LEU A 631 34.23 0.49 28.13
CA LEU A 631 35.37 0.41 29.05
C LEU A 631 35.66 1.77 29.70
N LYS A 632 35.61 2.88 28.93
CA LYS A 632 35.74 4.24 29.47
C LYS A 632 34.60 4.61 30.43
N ALA A 633 33.38 4.14 30.14
CA ALA A 633 32.20 4.38 30.97
C ALA A 633 32.15 3.50 32.23
N GLY A 634 33.06 2.53 32.37
CA GLY A 634 33.12 1.62 33.50
C GLY A 634 32.02 0.55 33.51
N MET A 635 31.32 0.33 32.39
CA MET A 635 30.20 -0.61 32.28
C MET A 635 30.16 -1.27 30.90
N VAL A 636 30.24 -2.60 30.86
CA VAL A 636 30.26 -3.40 29.64
C VAL A 636 28.94 -4.16 29.47
N PRO A 637 28.13 -3.86 28.43
CA PRO A 637 26.88 -4.57 28.17
C PRO A 637 27.09 -5.83 27.31
N PHE A 638 26.43 -6.93 27.64
CA PHE A 638 26.32 -8.11 26.76
C PHE A 638 24.84 -8.48 26.54
N ASP A 639 24.50 -8.91 25.33
CA ASP A 639 23.15 -9.32 24.97
C ASP A 639 23.05 -10.85 24.98
N LEU A 640 22.20 -11.41 25.83
CA LEU A 640 21.85 -12.82 25.85
C LEU A 640 20.50 -13.01 25.16
N PHE A 641 20.49 -13.68 24.01
CA PHE A 641 19.26 -13.95 23.28
C PHE A 641 19.24 -15.38 22.74
N GLY A 642 18.05 -15.95 22.62
CA GLY A 642 17.96 -17.31 22.13
C GLY A 642 16.58 -17.92 22.28
N LYS A 643 16.51 -19.21 21.99
CA LYS A 643 15.25 -19.96 22.02
C LYS A 643 15.43 -21.35 22.63
N ALA A 644 14.36 -21.83 23.24
CA ALA A 644 14.25 -23.20 23.69
C ALA A 644 12.93 -23.80 23.21
N ARG A 645 12.96 -25.07 22.81
CA ARG A 645 11.76 -25.80 22.48
C ARG A 645 11.12 -26.31 23.76
N THR A 646 9.98 -25.74 24.10
CA THR A 646 9.24 -26.05 25.32
C THR A 646 8.02 -26.90 24.99
N ARG A 647 7.88 -28.01 25.70
CA ARG A 647 6.75 -28.93 25.58
C ARG A 647 6.09 -29.11 26.92
N TRP A 648 4.79 -28.98 26.93
CA TRP A 648 3.97 -29.12 28.11
C TRP A 648 2.75 -30.01 27.79
N LYS A 649 2.44 -30.97 28.67
CA LYS A 649 1.38 -31.97 28.45
C LYS A 649 0.47 -32.05 29.67
N VAL A 650 -0.80 -31.66 29.51
CA VAL A 650 -1.83 -31.83 30.54
C VAL A 650 -2.72 -33.00 30.19
N GLY A 651 -2.65 -34.05 31.00
CA GLY A 651 -3.45 -35.27 30.80
C GLY A 651 -3.23 -35.89 29.42
N VAL A 652 -4.29 -36.48 28.85
CA VAL A 652 -4.26 -37.16 27.55
C VAL A 652 -4.53 -36.20 26.38
N PHE A 653 -5.20 -35.07 26.66
CA PHE A 653 -5.87 -34.27 25.63
C PHE A 653 -5.09 -33.03 25.16
N VAL A 654 -4.25 -32.40 26.00
CA VAL A 654 -3.56 -31.16 25.65
C VAL A 654 -2.04 -31.35 25.60
N LYS A 655 -1.48 -31.34 24.39
CA LYS A 655 -0.04 -31.33 24.14
C LYS A 655 0.34 -30.02 23.45
N LEU A 656 0.89 -29.07 24.21
CA LEU A 656 1.37 -27.81 23.67
C LEU A 656 2.88 -27.90 23.40
N ARG A 657 3.27 -27.48 22.21
CA ARG A 657 4.67 -27.38 21.77
C ARG A 657 4.87 -25.98 21.21
N TYR A 658 5.79 -25.24 21.80
CA TYR A 658 6.10 -23.88 21.37
C TYR A 658 7.59 -23.59 21.61
N TRP A 659 8.05 -22.47 21.05
CA TRP A 659 9.39 -21.97 21.28
C TRP A 659 9.30 -20.85 22.30
N THR A 660 9.99 -21.00 23.43
CA THR A 660 10.22 -19.88 24.36
C THR A 660 11.40 -19.08 23.85
N ARG A 661 11.26 -17.75 23.78
CA ARG A 661 12.35 -16.87 23.32
C ARG A 661 12.77 -15.92 24.42
N ILE A 662 14.05 -15.89 24.75
CA ILE A 662 14.63 -14.97 25.72
C ILE A 662 15.47 -13.91 24.99
N SER A 663 15.41 -12.67 25.46
CA SER A 663 16.22 -11.56 24.98
C SER A 663 16.51 -10.63 26.15
N CYS A 664 17.74 -10.62 26.62
CA CYS A 664 18.15 -9.98 27.86
C CYS A 664 19.45 -9.21 27.65
N ARG A 665 19.51 -7.94 28.08
CA ARG A 665 20.74 -7.14 28.06
C ARG A 665 21.34 -7.11 29.47
N LEU A 666 22.48 -7.77 29.63
CA LEU A 666 23.31 -7.82 30.83
C LEU A 666 24.27 -6.63 30.82
N ARG A 667 24.57 -6.03 31.98
CA ARG A 667 25.41 -4.82 32.07
C ARG A 667 26.37 -4.96 33.25
N PHE A 668 27.65 -5.21 33.00
CA PHE A 668 28.61 -5.49 34.06
C PHE A 668 29.48 -4.27 34.36
N PHE A 669 29.67 -3.92 35.64
CA PHE A 669 30.64 -2.88 36.00
C PHE A 669 32.08 -3.41 35.88
N PHE A 670 32.97 -2.66 35.22
CA PHE A 670 34.36 -3.05 34.98
C PHE A 670 35.27 -1.83 34.81
N PRO A 671 36.48 -1.75 35.42
CA PRO A 671 37.09 -2.73 36.32
C PRO A 671 36.51 -2.61 37.74
N GLY A 672 35.75 -3.62 38.18
CA GLY A 672 35.01 -3.61 39.46
C GLY A 672 34.48 -5.00 39.81
N ASN A 673 33.70 -5.10 40.89
CA ASN A 673 33.05 -6.37 41.27
C ASN A 673 31.99 -6.70 40.21
N GLY A 674 32.33 -7.54 39.24
CA GLY A 674 31.63 -7.76 37.97
C GLY A 674 30.24 -8.41 38.07
N THR A 675 29.48 -8.14 39.12
CA THR A 675 28.11 -8.63 39.35
C THR A 675 27.09 -7.52 39.10
N VAL A 676 26.18 -7.72 38.15
CA VAL A 676 24.96 -6.91 38.01
C VAL A 676 23.85 -7.75 37.34
N VAL A 677 22.68 -7.78 37.98
CA VAL A 677 21.46 -8.48 37.56
C VAL A 677 20.67 -7.60 36.58
N PRO A 678 19.87 -8.16 35.64
CA PRO A 678 19.19 -7.36 34.65
C PRO A 678 18.30 -6.28 35.26
N THR A 679 18.40 -5.06 34.72
CA THR A 679 17.67 -3.87 35.20
C THR A 679 16.14 -4.00 35.17
N ASP A 680 15.60 -5.08 34.58
CA ASP A 680 14.17 -5.37 34.50
C ASP A 680 13.94 -6.91 34.47
N ARG A 681 13.48 -7.47 35.59
CA ARG A 681 13.19 -8.92 35.73
C ARG A 681 12.14 -9.42 34.74
N ASP A 682 11.22 -8.57 34.29
CA ASP A 682 10.17 -8.93 33.34
C ASP A 682 10.67 -8.92 31.88
N ARG A 683 11.74 -8.17 31.58
CA ARG A 683 12.43 -8.19 30.27
C ARG A 683 13.33 -9.39 30.09
N CYS A 684 13.96 -9.90 31.15
CA CYS A 684 14.86 -11.07 31.07
C CYS A 684 14.17 -12.42 31.36
N ARG A 685 12.89 -12.48 30.98
CA ARG A 685 12.04 -13.67 31.02
C ARG A 685 11.59 -14.01 29.61
N SER A 686 11.64 -15.29 29.25
CA SER A 686 11.22 -15.73 27.93
C SER A 686 9.72 -15.54 27.73
N ARG A 687 9.32 -15.07 26.54
CA ARG A 687 7.92 -15.01 26.11
C ARG A 687 7.55 -16.18 25.21
#